data_AF-A0A1E7EJP5-F1
#
_entry.id   AF-A0A1E7EJP5-F1
#
_cell.length_a   1.000
_cell.length_b   1.000
_cell.length_c   1.000
_cell.angle_alpha   90.00
_cell.angle_beta   90.00
_cell.angle_gamma   90.00
#
_symmetry.space_group_name_H-M   'P 1'
#
loop_
_entity.id
_entity.type
_entity.pdbx_description
1 polymer ?
#
loop_
_entity_poly.entity_id
_entity_poly.type
_entity_poly.pdbx_seq_one_letter_code
_entity_poly.pdbx_strand_id
1 'polypeptide(L)'
;MALKDQIRKRVAAPPTDPPEERRNSGNTNGTFQTNNGYQNGFERRRKRRKSISDRRSSLFIGIAVVMIGTVLSLVLITIMTRYFSSSSSSIGGGEECIESLINGVPRNIYTWCYKNQSRRRLGRNILSLGSSGLVERIVRDKSGKDVAKNPNELIAVINSHDHLTMNEIVAEDQDELCYADFSKPKTIEMTPTIAVRPVVGPCNYEYPKFTAPREGYEGGIDYYFFRDVDQTKFSDELKCFNECLDRVLVDPNQLTKSKNGERSMSELQPNDKVAVDNIMLIEAARDGLTLTVEKLMVKYNLDPLYRQVRNDPGNGRSLNAIQEALRGGYAEIVKVLTNGDSSIIIDDYGRSVEDYIKMKGSPISAYDAKHVLGIEVAEESGSRQQQRGTTHMDSKGSKKSGWNQTTANPINDYCDFDVVDGDLSAEIFYRDYFIPGRPVSLRGQASEMELNMFSKKSWKRTEKFHPDELFKVGPQAYPSLTGQESCSEEMSIRDMENGAVCEEMPEKPMLHALHPESSDFEELYPAYDGNILDSRGGFRTIKKWFPFAEKESDLTWQVFFGGDRSGATYHWHEAAFNILYVGTKEWKVVPPLYRGWSGMTAEKASKALDEKITLSCVQQPGDLLYIPTYWGHNTFNHGFTIGAAAILSKAAQMGGKSLRGVKLSDEKKSNDNDDDKDDDNDISDLSMTDPPGNSDEKVPFLFVHINKTGGTSLIRMFEERCEEEYSGGQWLDEDNNHHRAFHATAHAYIDYYGRKTWDDAYTFAVVRHPLARQVSNFFFLASTGCQQNGSKCKERLIPTLDISSMSDKDKMDAFHRWILNVYRSFPPDSADHYRFGAAGHGNEVYDTFSSTQTSWLVDPNGELVVEEIFHLEDLSTDISKLAENIPCLNRGPLEMDHSNKTPNYPEYMLFAKNEQTRSIINEIFADDFKNFGYKPI
;
A
#
# COMPACT_ATOMS: atom_id res chain seq x y z
N MET A 1 -57.35 25.61 2.82
CA MET A 1 -57.28 26.67 1.79
C MET A 1 -56.17 26.26 0.83
N ALA A 2 -56.30 25.98 -0.47
CA ALA A 2 -57.31 26.24 -1.51
C ALA A 2 -56.94 27.33 -2.55
N LEU A 3 -55.99 27.01 -3.45
CA LEU A 3 -55.88 27.40 -4.88
C LEU A 3 -54.68 26.63 -5.49
N LYS A 4 -54.64 25.93 -6.65
CA LYS A 4 -55.55 25.57 -7.76
C LYS A 4 -55.39 26.36 -9.08
N ASP A 5 -55.32 25.60 -10.21
CA ASP A 5 -55.48 25.99 -11.63
C ASP A 5 -54.34 26.79 -12.33
N GLN A 6 -54.00 26.64 -13.65
CA GLN A 6 -54.48 25.71 -14.71
C GLN A 6 -53.60 25.71 -16.01
N ILE A 7 -53.86 24.72 -16.90
CA ILE A 7 -53.76 24.79 -18.39
C ILE A 7 -52.33 24.79 -19.02
N ARG A 8 -52.01 24.15 -20.17
CA ARG A 8 -52.82 23.72 -21.35
C ARG A 8 -52.31 22.41 -21.99
N LYS A 9 -53.20 21.67 -22.69
CA LYS A 9 -52.86 20.52 -23.56
C LYS A 9 -52.48 20.95 -24.99
N ARG A 10 -51.69 20.13 -25.69
CA ARG A 10 -51.85 19.81 -27.12
C ARG A 10 -51.61 18.32 -27.38
N VAL A 11 -52.25 17.79 -28.41
CA VAL A 11 -52.18 16.39 -28.86
C VAL A 11 -52.02 16.42 -30.39
N ALA A 12 -51.24 15.49 -30.94
CA ALA A 12 -51.15 15.21 -32.38
C ALA A 12 -51.10 13.69 -32.58
N ALA A 13 -51.54 13.20 -33.75
CA ALA A 13 -51.73 11.79 -34.06
C ALA A 13 -50.66 11.25 -35.03
N PRO A 14 -50.43 9.92 -35.11
CA PRO A 14 -49.37 9.32 -35.92
C PRO A 14 -49.79 8.97 -37.38
N PRO A 15 -48.84 8.96 -38.34
CA PRO A 15 -48.90 8.19 -39.60
C PRO A 15 -48.28 6.78 -39.39
N THR A 16 -48.96 5.66 -39.66
CA THR A 16 -49.26 5.00 -40.97
C THR A 16 -48.06 4.38 -41.71
N ASP A 17 -48.09 3.05 -41.84
CA ASP A 17 -47.37 2.19 -42.82
C ASP A 17 -47.74 2.57 -44.29
N PRO A 18 -47.22 1.94 -45.38
CA PRO A 18 -46.46 0.67 -45.56
C PRO A 18 -45.22 0.86 -46.52
N PRO A 19 -44.64 -0.12 -47.29
CA PRO A 19 -44.98 -1.54 -47.50
C PRO A 19 -43.84 -2.59 -47.57
N GLU A 20 -44.25 -3.85 -47.74
CA GLU A 20 -43.44 -5.00 -48.16
C GLU A 20 -42.90 -4.88 -49.60
N GLU A 21 -41.81 -5.60 -49.95
CA GLU A 21 -41.80 -6.51 -51.11
C GLU A 21 -40.67 -7.58 -51.07
N ARG A 22 -41.07 -8.83 -51.37
CA ARG A 22 -40.34 -9.91 -52.09
C ARG A 22 -38.93 -10.38 -51.67
N ARG A 23 -38.94 -11.59 -51.10
CA ARG A 23 -38.19 -12.80 -51.53
C ARG A 23 -37.07 -12.64 -52.59
N ASN A 24 -35.92 -13.25 -52.30
CA ASN A 24 -35.37 -14.27 -53.22
C ASN A 24 -34.54 -15.34 -52.49
N SER A 25 -34.27 -16.49 -53.15
CA SER A 25 -33.72 -17.70 -52.52
C SER A 25 -32.36 -18.14 -53.10
N GLY A 26 -31.47 -18.69 -52.28
CA GLY A 26 -30.24 -19.36 -52.72
C GLY A 26 -29.68 -20.36 -51.69
N ASN A 27 -29.65 -21.65 -52.04
CA ASN A 27 -29.00 -22.70 -51.26
C ASN A 27 -27.51 -22.83 -51.63
N THR A 28 -26.67 -23.27 -50.69
CA THR A 28 -25.80 -24.46 -50.90
C THR A 28 -25.31 -25.08 -49.57
N ASN A 29 -25.04 -26.39 -49.64
CA ASN A 29 -24.79 -27.29 -48.50
C ASN A 29 -23.40 -27.10 -47.83
N GLY A 30 -23.27 -27.57 -46.58
CA GLY A 30 -22.00 -27.66 -45.84
C GLY A 30 -22.05 -28.62 -44.65
N THR A 31 -22.42 -29.90 -44.86
CA THR A 31 -22.56 -30.90 -43.78
C THR A 31 -21.23 -31.55 -43.36
N PHE A 32 -20.96 -31.60 -42.06
CA PHE A 32 -20.12 -32.65 -41.46
C PHE A 32 -20.67 -33.08 -40.09
N GLN A 33 -20.74 -34.40 -39.85
CA GLN A 33 -21.13 -35.02 -38.58
C GLN A 33 -20.25 -36.26 -38.32
N THR A 34 -19.61 -36.30 -37.16
CA THR A 34 -19.33 -37.51 -36.36
C THR A 34 -19.08 -37.02 -34.93
N ASN A 35 -19.95 -37.31 -33.97
CA ASN A 35 -20.04 -38.57 -33.22
C ASN A 35 -18.73 -38.98 -32.53
N ASN A 36 -18.67 -38.76 -31.22
CA ASN A 36 -18.67 -39.89 -30.27
C ASN A 36 -19.16 -39.41 -28.90
N GLY A 37 -19.72 -40.33 -28.12
CA GLY A 37 -20.17 -40.07 -26.75
C GLY A 37 -20.22 -41.36 -25.94
N TYR A 38 -20.34 -41.24 -24.62
CA TYR A 38 -20.55 -42.37 -23.73
C TYR A 38 -21.53 -42.00 -22.61
N GLN A 39 -22.69 -42.65 -22.59
CA GLN A 39 -23.59 -42.68 -21.44
C GLN A 39 -23.50 -44.04 -20.75
N ASN A 40 -23.55 -44.06 -19.42
CA ASN A 40 -24.13 -45.08 -18.52
C ASN A 40 -23.68 -44.77 -17.07
N GLY A 41 -24.48 -44.91 -16.01
CA GLY A 41 -25.92 -45.23 -15.92
C GLY A 41 -26.35 -45.62 -14.49
N PHE A 42 -27.67 -45.73 -14.26
CA PHE A 42 -28.36 -46.44 -13.15
C PHE A 42 -28.32 -45.92 -11.68
N GLU A 43 -29.30 -45.05 -11.39
CA GLU A 43 -30.36 -45.20 -10.37
C GLU A 43 -30.34 -46.48 -9.45
N ARG A 44 -30.44 -46.34 -8.09
CA ARG A 44 -31.58 -46.83 -7.25
C ARG A 44 -31.47 -46.82 -5.68
N ARG A 45 -32.59 -46.39 -5.05
CA ARG A 45 -33.30 -46.94 -3.84
C ARG A 45 -32.75 -46.82 -2.39
N ARG A 46 -33.19 -45.75 -1.69
CA ARG A 46 -34.27 -45.73 -0.65
C ARG A 46 -34.38 -46.88 0.40
N LYS A 47 -34.00 -46.63 1.68
CA LYS A 47 -34.67 -46.98 2.99
C LYS A 47 -33.70 -46.62 4.17
N ARG A 48 -34.03 -45.96 5.31
CA ARG A 48 -35.21 -45.84 6.23
C ARG A 48 -35.10 -46.75 7.48
N ARG A 49 -34.68 -46.22 8.66
CA ARG A 49 -35.28 -46.47 10.02
C ARG A 49 -34.47 -45.89 11.23
N LYS A 50 -35.20 -45.20 12.14
CA LYS A 50 -35.23 -45.33 13.65
C LYS A 50 -33.97 -45.05 14.51
N SER A 51 -34.04 -44.68 15.80
CA SER A 51 -35.13 -44.21 16.73
C SER A 51 -34.58 -43.85 18.14
N ILE A 52 -35.46 -43.49 19.12
CA ILE A 52 -35.24 -43.34 20.59
C ILE A 52 -34.69 -41.94 20.97
N SER A 53 -35.12 -41.21 22.03
CA SER A 53 -36.11 -41.35 23.14
C SER A 53 -36.84 -39.97 23.32
N ASP A 54 -38.10 -39.77 23.75
CA ASP A 54 -38.75 -40.03 25.06
C ASP A 54 -37.94 -39.46 26.27
N ARG A 55 -38.46 -38.72 27.28
CA ARG A 55 -39.84 -38.34 27.64
C ARG A 55 -39.85 -37.34 28.84
N ARG A 56 -40.94 -36.56 29.06
CA ARG A 56 -41.53 -36.02 30.36
C ARG A 56 -40.59 -35.44 31.47
N SER A 57 -40.91 -34.46 32.32
CA SER A 57 -41.97 -33.46 32.59
C SER A 57 -42.06 -33.24 34.13
N SER A 58 -42.45 -32.03 34.56
CA SER A 58 -43.24 -31.69 35.77
C SER A 58 -42.67 -31.73 37.22
N LEU A 59 -42.64 -30.52 37.81
CA LEU A 59 -43.21 -30.10 39.12
C LEU A 59 -42.44 -30.20 40.47
N PHE A 60 -42.94 -29.38 41.42
CA PHE A 60 -42.56 -29.14 42.84
C PHE A 60 -41.22 -28.39 43.03
N ILE A 61 -41.13 -27.24 43.74
CA ILE A 61 -41.61 -26.81 45.07
C ILE A 61 -40.93 -27.62 46.19
N GLY A 62 -40.21 -27.05 47.17
CA GLY A 62 -39.87 -25.65 47.48
C GLY A 62 -39.92 -25.39 49.00
N ILE A 63 -39.33 -24.27 49.48
CA ILE A 63 -39.45 -23.73 50.88
C ILE A 63 -38.74 -24.63 51.93
N ALA A 64 -37.79 -24.16 52.77
CA ALA A 64 -37.95 -23.29 53.96
C ALA A 64 -36.56 -23.00 54.61
N VAL A 65 -36.30 -22.14 55.62
CA VAL A 65 -36.76 -20.83 56.19
C VAL A 65 -35.79 -20.50 57.38
N VAL A 66 -35.90 -19.30 57.99
CA VAL A 66 -35.42 -18.88 59.35
C VAL A 66 -34.18 -17.95 59.36
N MET A 67 -34.06 -16.83 60.11
CA MET A 67 -34.92 -15.76 60.73
C MET A 67 -33.95 -14.81 61.50
N ILE A 68 -34.17 -13.52 61.83
CA ILE A 68 -35.14 -12.45 61.51
C ILE A 68 -34.41 -11.09 61.79
N GLY A 69 -34.71 -9.96 61.14
CA GLY A 69 -35.56 -8.91 61.73
C GLY A 69 -34.76 -7.70 62.30
N THR A 70 -35.32 -6.55 62.68
CA THR A 70 -36.63 -5.86 62.50
C THR A 70 -36.40 -4.35 62.78
N VAL A 71 -37.01 -3.36 62.12
CA VAL A 71 -38.23 -2.55 62.48
C VAL A 71 -38.10 -1.26 61.61
N LEU A 72 -39.04 -0.68 60.82
CA LEU A 72 -40.46 -0.26 60.89
C LEU A 72 -40.72 1.15 61.52
N SER A 73 -41.38 2.05 60.74
CA SER A 73 -42.06 3.30 61.18
C SER A 73 -41.19 4.49 61.68
N LEU A 74 -41.68 5.75 61.79
CA LEU A 74 -42.52 6.63 60.94
C LEU A 74 -42.64 8.02 61.67
N VAL A 75 -43.06 9.09 60.97
CA VAL A 75 -43.55 10.38 61.52
C VAL A 75 -42.55 11.28 62.31
N LEU A 76 -42.03 12.32 61.65
CA LEU A 76 -42.31 13.73 62.00
C LEU A 76 -41.74 14.73 60.96
N ILE A 77 -42.39 14.84 59.79
CA ILE A 77 -42.21 15.96 58.85
C ILE A 77 -43.47 16.82 58.90
N THR A 78 -43.37 18.05 59.43
CA THR A 78 -44.04 19.28 58.93
C THR A 78 -43.86 20.45 59.90
N ILE A 79 -43.61 21.65 59.35
CA ILE A 79 -44.16 22.99 59.71
C ILE A 79 -43.14 24.11 59.37
N MET A 80 -43.65 25.21 58.80
CA MET A 80 -42.97 26.48 58.48
C MET A 80 -41.74 26.47 57.56
N THR A 81 -42.01 26.40 56.25
CA THR A 81 -41.29 27.26 55.29
C THR A 81 -41.68 28.73 55.50
N ARG A 82 -40.68 29.63 55.60
CA ARG A 82 -40.61 31.01 55.04
C ARG A 82 -39.62 31.88 55.83
N TYR A 83 -38.64 32.47 55.14
CA TYR A 83 -38.53 33.94 54.93
C TYR A 83 -37.31 34.26 54.04
N PHE A 84 -37.54 34.67 52.77
CA PHE A 84 -36.62 35.47 51.90
C PHE A 84 -35.28 34.79 51.47
N SER A 85 -34.69 35.02 50.28
CA SER A 85 -34.96 35.96 49.17
C SER A 85 -34.56 35.40 47.78
N SER A 86 -35.17 35.98 46.73
CA SER A 86 -34.62 36.25 45.38
C SER A 86 -33.81 35.17 44.61
N SER A 87 -34.51 34.49 43.71
CA SER A 87 -34.20 34.41 42.26
C SER A 87 -32.73 34.40 41.79
N SER A 88 -32.27 33.24 41.34
CA SER A 88 -31.39 33.12 40.17
C SER A 88 -31.96 32.06 39.22
N SER A 89 -31.78 32.25 37.91
CA SER A 89 -32.29 31.32 36.89
C SER A 89 -31.49 30.00 36.92
N SER A 90 -32.18 28.88 37.06
CA SER A 90 -31.58 27.55 37.01
C SER A 90 -31.11 27.21 35.59
N ILE A 91 -29.83 27.44 35.31
CA ILE A 91 -29.14 26.71 34.24
C ILE A 91 -29.04 25.26 34.73
N GLY A 92 -29.90 24.40 34.21
CA GLY A 92 -29.82 22.97 34.45
C GLY A 92 -28.59 22.42 33.73
N GLY A 93 -27.51 22.18 34.48
CA GLY A 93 -26.35 21.43 33.97
C GLY A 93 -26.73 19.96 33.81
N GLY A 94 -27.34 19.62 32.67
CA GLY A 94 -27.60 18.24 32.29
C GLY A 94 -26.29 17.50 32.02
N GLU A 95 -26.20 16.25 32.45
CA GLU A 95 -25.13 15.34 32.01
C GLU A 95 -25.51 14.77 30.64
N GLU A 96 -25.18 15.48 29.56
CA GLU A 96 -25.27 14.91 28.20
C GLU A 96 -24.21 13.82 28.04
N CYS A 97 -24.62 12.56 28.24
CA CYS A 97 -23.96 11.45 27.57
C CYS A 97 -24.25 11.56 26.07
N ILE A 98 -23.19 11.68 25.28
CA ILE A 98 -23.28 11.56 23.83
C ILE A 98 -23.38 10.05 23.53
N GLU A 99 -24.61 9.54 23.43
CA GLU A 99 -24.83 8.25 22.78
C GLU A 99 -24.43 8.38 21.30
N SER A 100 -23.60 7.47 20.81
CA SER A 100 -23.18 7.41 19.40
C SER A 100 -24.29 6.88 18.49
N LEU A 101 -25.41 7.61 18.46
CA LEU A 101 -26.61 7.32 17.68
C LEU A 101 -26.39 7.58 16.19
N ILE A 102 -25.57 6.74 15.57
CA ILE A 102 -25.82 6.30 14.20
C ILE A 102 -27.20 5.62 14.23
N ASN A 103 -28.15 6.14 13.46
CA ASN A 103 -29.55 5.73 13.52
C ASN A 103 -29.73 4.24 13.14
N GLY A 104 -29.76 3.34 14.13
CA GLY A 104 -30.07 1.93 13.89
C GLY A 104 -29.45 0.86 14.79
N VAL A 105 -28.60 1.18 15.78
CA VAL A 105 -27.86 0.17 16.59
C VAL A 105 -28.27 0.16 18.09
N PRO A 106 -29.45 -0.41 18.46
CA PRO A 106 -30.02 -0.29 19.80
C PRO A 106 -29.68 -1.48 20.73
N ARG A 107 -28.39 -1.84 20.93
CA ARG A 107 -28.07 -3.08 21.67
C ARG A 107 -26.76 -3.19 22.47
N ASN A 108 -25.88 -2.18 22.45
CA ASN A 108 -24.57 -2.23 23.13
C ASN A 108 -24.64 -2.60 24.62
N ILE A 109 -23.63 -3.33 25.12
CA ILE A 109 -23.56 -3.78 26.53
C ILE A 109 -23.15 -2.66 27.48
N TYR A 110 -22.35 -1.72 26.98
CA TYR A 110 -21.94 -0.53 27.70
C TYR A 110 -22.14 0.71 26.84
N THR A 111 -22.47 1.83 27.49
CA THR A 111 -22.43 3.16 26.86
C THR A 111 -21.18 3.87 27.33
N TRP A 112 -20.33 4.30 26.38
CA TRP A 112 -19.17 5.13 26.66
C TRP A 112 -19.63 6.58 26.82
N CYS A 113 -19.61 7.11 28.04
CA CYS A 113 -19.95 8.51 28.30
C CYS A 113 -18.69 9.34 28.51
N TYR A 114 -18.54 10.40 27.72
CA TYR A 114 -17.53 11.43 27.91
C TYR A 114 -18.03 12.52 28.85
N LYS A 115 -17.67 12.43 30.13
CA LYS A 115 -18.11 13.40 31.13
C LYS A 115 -17.24 14.65 31.09
N ASN A 116 -17.68 15.64 30.33
CA ASN A 116 -17.06 16.96 30.28
C ASN A 116 -17.25 17.68 31.62
N GLN A 117 -16.18 17.76 32.43
CA GLN A 117 -16.24 18.40 33.75
C GLN A 117 -16.36 19.94 33.61
N SER A 118 -17.60 20.42 33.45
CA SER A 118 -17.90 21.86 33.42
C SER A 118 -17.25 22.58 34.62
N ARG A 119 -16.51 23.66 34.33
CA ARG A 119 -15.62 24.34 35.29
C ARG A 119 -16.37 24.77 36.56
N ARG A 120 -16.31 23.95 37.62
CA ARG A 120 -16.60 24.40 38.98
C ARG A 120 -15.68 25.59 39.29
N ARG A 121 -16.26 26.67 39.81
CA ARG A 121 -15.50 27.87 40.20
C ARG A 121 -14.56 27.55 41.36
N LEU A 122 -13.32 27.14 41.05
CA LEU A 122 -12.24 27.24 42.02
C LEU A 122 -12.07 28.72 42.41
N GLY A 123 -11.90 28.97 43.70
CA GLY A 123 -11.62 30.30 44.22
C GLY A 123 -10.29 30.83 43.67
N ARG A 124 -10.15 32.17 43.62
CA ARG A 124 -8.86 32.80 43.30
C ARG A 124 -7.80 32.34 44.30
N ASN A 125 -6.85 31.51 43.85
CA ASN A 125 -5.40 31.64 44.05
C ASN A 125 -4.69 30.32 43.72
N ILE A 126 -4.17 30.22 42.49
CA ILE A 126 -2.90 29.57 42.11
C ILE A 126 -2.68 29.89 40.62
N LEU A 127 -1.44 30.28 40.27
CA LEU A 127 -0.99 30.43 38.88
C LEU A 127 -0.09 29.24 38.56
N SER A 128 -0.66 28.22 37.90
CA SER A 128 0.09 27.11 37.32
C SER A 128 -0.57 26.67 36.02
N LEU A 129 0.27 26.28 35.06
CA LEU A 129 -0.07 26.03 33.66
C LEU A 129 -1.21 25.02 33.43
N GLY A 130 -1.90 25.18 32.31
CA GLY A 130 -2.27 24.03 31.47
C GLY A 130 -3.33 23.07 32.00
N SER A 131 -4.42 23.54 32.64
CA SER A 131 -5.59 22.68 32.84
C SER A 131 -6.32 22.43 31.51
N SER A 132 -5.87 21.44 30.74
CA SER A 132 -6.67 20.80 29.70
C SER A 132 -7.96 20.26 30.33
N GLY A 133 -9.02 20.14 29.53
CA GLY A 133 -10.28 19.58 30.01
C GLY A 133 -10.13 18.09 30.24
N LEU A 134 -10.01 17.65 31.50
CA LEU A 134 -10.08 16.23 31.85
C LEU A 134 -11.49 15.71 31.57
N VAL A 135 -11.66 15.19 30.35
CA VAL A 135 -12.85 14.46 29.92
C VAL A 135 -12.76 13.05 30.52
N GLU A 136 -13.48 12.85 31.63
CA GLU A 136 -13.55 11.57 32.34
C GLU A 136 -14.28 10.55 31.45
N ARG A 137 -13.57 9.52 30.96
CA ARG A 137 -14.15 8.42 30.18
C ARG A 137 -14.82 7.47 31.15
N ILE A 138 -16.15 7.46 31.15
CA ILE A 138 -16.95 6.65 32.06
C ILE A 138 -17.63 5.55 31.25
N VAL A 139 -17.37 4.29 31.63
CA VAL A 139 -18.15 3.16 31.15
C VAL A 139 -19.43 3.08 31.98
N ARG A 140 -20.59 3.11 31.33
CA ARG A 140 -21.89 2.84 31.97
C ARG A 140 -22.43 1.48 31.53
N ASP A 141 -22.90 0.70 32.49
CA ASP A 141 -23.63 -0.55 32.23
C ASP A 141 -25.03 -0.30 31.63
N LYS A 142 -25.76 -1.36 31.27
CA LYS A 142 -27.15 -1.29 30.76
C LYS A 142 -28.16 -0.64 31.71
N SER A 143 -27.81 -0.36 32.97
CA SER A 143 -28.64 0.40 33.92
C SER A 143 -28.28 1.89 33.98
N GLY A 144 -27.29 2.34 33.20
CA GLY A 144 -26.79 3.71 33.21
C GLY A 144 -25.83 4.00 34.38
N LYS A 145 -25.33 2.96 35.07
CA LYS A 145 -24.45 3.12 36.23
C LYS A 145 -22.98 3.11 35.80
N ASP A 146 -22.23 4.12 36.26
CA ASP A 146 -20.77 4.17 36.13
C ASP A 146 -20.11 2.90 36.73
N VAL A 147 -19.39 2.11 35.92
CA VAL A 147 -18.64 0.91 36.37
C VAL A 147 -17.12 1.10 36.39
N ALA A 148 -16.56 2.00 35.58
CA ALA A 148 -15.13 2.38 35.59
C ALA A 148 -14.96 3.88 35.28
N LYS A 149 -13.96 4.53 35.88
CA LYS A 149 -13.71 5.99 35.79
C LYS A 149 -12.28 6.40 35.43
N ASN A 150 -11.34 5.45 35.42
CA ASN A 150 -9.95 5.67 34.99
C ASN A 150 -9.43 4.43 34.24
N PRO A 151 -8.32 4.52 33.47
CA PRO A 151 -7.83 3.40 32.66
C PRO A 151 -7.51 2.12 33.46
N ASN A 152 -7.03 2.25 34.71
CA ASN A 152 -6.73 1.07 35.54
C ASN A 152 -8.01 0.40 36.05
N GLU A 153 -9.04 1.18 36.43
CA GLU A 153 -10.38 0.65 36.70
C GLU A 153 -11.01 0.02 35.46
N LEU A 154 -10.80 0.61 34.27
CA LEU A 154 -11.32 0.10 33.01
C LEU A 154 -10.70 -1.25 32.65
N ILE A 155 -9.37 -1.35 32.72
CA ILE A 155 -8.63 -2.61 32.54
C ILE A 155 -9.07 -3.64 33.59
N ALA A 156 -9.25 -3.24 34.86
CA ALA A 156 -9.74 -4.13 35.90
C ALA A 156 -11.17 -4.64 35.62
N VAL A 157 -12.08 -3.78 35.14
CA VAL A 157 -13.45 -4.15 34.78
C VAL A 157 -13.49 -5.05 33.55
N ILE A 158 -12.65 -4.79 32.54
CA ILE A 158 -12.50 -5.68 31.37
C ILE A 158 -12.04 -7.07 31.84
N ASN A 159 -11.03 -7.11 32.72
CA ASN A 159 -10.46 -8.36 33.24
C ASN A 159 -11.35 -9.10 34.26
N SER A 160 -12.36 -8.45 34.84
CA SER A 160 -13.21 -9.04 35.89
C SER A 160 -14.51 -9.67 35.38
N HIS A 161 -14.70 -9.83 34.07
CA HIS A 161 -15.97 -10.31 33.48
C HIS A 161 -16.06 -11.84 33.35
N ASP A 162 -16.08 -12.52 34.49
CA ASP A 162 -16.39 -13.97 34.63
C ASP A 162 -17.90 -14.26 34.80
N HIS A 163 -18.77 -13.24 34.75
CA HIS A 163 -20.19 -13.35 35.12
C HIS A 163 -21.18 -13.40 33.93
N LEU A 164 -20.72 -13.76 32.73
CA LEU A 164 -21.59 -14.40 31.74
C LEU A 164 -21.76 -15.87 32.16
N THR A 165 -22.90 -16.20 32.77
CA THR A 165 -23.12 -17.52 33.41
C THR A 165 -23.06 -18.68 32.41
N MET A 166 -21.95 -19.40 32.46
CA MET A 166 -21.45 -20.41 31.52
C MET A 166 -22.21 -21.76 31.57
N ASN A 167 -23.54 -21.73 31.71
CA ASN A 167 -24.38 -22.91 31.95
C ASN A 167 -25.20 -23.41 30.73
N GLU A 168 -25.18 -22.71 29.58
CA GLU A 168 -25.92 -23.15 28.38
C GLU A 168 -25.05 -23.29 27.11
N ILE A 169 -23.79 -22.84 27.10
CA ILE A 169 -22.87 -22.98 25.95
C ILE A 169 -21.45 -23.36 26.41
N VAL A 170 -21.26 -24.62 26.83
CA VAL A 170 -20.00 -25.35 26.67
C VAL A 170 -20.33 -26.81 26.34
N ALA A 171 -19.89 -27.25 25.16
CA ALA A 171 -19.44 -28.62 24.94
C ALA A 171 -17.91 -28.54 24.74
N GLU A 172 -17.18 -29.58 25.12
CA GLU A 172 -15.77 -29.51 25.55
C GLU A 172 -14.72 -29.15 24.45
N ASP A 173 -15.15 -28.86 23.22
CA ASP A 173 -14.28 -28.60 22.06
C ASP A 173 -14.09 -27.08 21.73
N GLN A 174 -14.36 -26.16 22.68
CA GLN A 174 -14.24 -24.70 22.42
C GLN A 174 -12.85 -24.10 22.71
N ASP A 175 -11.99 -24.77 23.50
CA ASP A 175 -10.65 -24.25 23.83
C ASP A 175 -9.73 -24.10 22.60
N GLU A 176 -10.04 -24.76 21.47
CA GLU A 176 -9.31 -24.63 20.20
C GLU A 176 -9.50 -23.27 19.49
N LEU A 177 -10.49 -22.45 19.88
CA LEU A 177 -10.80 -21.20 19.18
C LEU A 177 -9.87 -20.02 19.53
N CYS A 178 -9.13 -20.07 20.64
CA CYS A 178 -8.31 -18.95 21.13
C CYS A 178 -6.81 -19.17 21.03
N TYR A 179 -6.39 -19.88 19.97
CA TYR A 179 -5.00 -19.98 19.56
C TYR A 179 -4.65 -18.90 18.53
N ALA A 180 -3.51 -18.23 18.73
CA ALA A 180 -2.76 -17.70 17.60
C ALA A 180 -2.45 -18.87 16.65
N ASP A 181 -2.82 -18.73 15.38
CA ASP A 181 -2.74 -19.82 14.38
C ASP A 181 -1.32 -19.99 13.80
N PHE A 182 -0.35 -20.19 14.70
CA PHE A 182 1.02 -20.59 14.37
C PHE A 182 1.10 -21.90 13.57
N SER A 183 -0.01 -22.66 13.47
CA SER A 183 -0.07 -23.90 12.66
C SER A 183 -0.16 -23.63 11.16
N LYS A 184 -0.44 -22.38 10.75
CA LYS A 184 -0.58 -21.99 9.34
C LYS A 184 0.31 -20.79 8.98
N PRO A 185 1.66 -20.93 9.05
CA PRO A 185 2.57 -20.14 8.23
C PRO A 185 2.50 -20.65 6.78
N LYS A 186 1.28 -20.85 6.26
CA LYS A 186 1.10 -20.97 4.82
C LYS A 186 1.52 -19.63 4.24
N THR A 187 2.30 -19.69 3.17
CA THR A 187 2.32 -18.62 2.17
C THR A 187 0.88 -18.18 1.94
N ILE A 188 0.56 -16.93 2.32
CA ILE A 188 -0.74 -16.36 2.01
C ILE A 188 -0.72 -16.09 0.52
N GLU A 189 -1.08 -17.10 -0.27
CA GLU A 189 -1.45 -16.93 -1.67
C GLU A 189 -2.52 -15.83 -1.68
N MET A 190 -2.15 -14.66 -2.20
CA MET A 190 -2.96 -13.45 -2.20
C MET A 190 -4.08 -13.57 -3.24
N THR A 191 -4.94 -14.58 -3.06
CA THR A 191 -6.23 -14.69 -3.70
C THR A 191 -6.98 -13.37 -3.44
N PRO A 192 -7.32 -12.59 -4.49
CA PRO A 192 -7.64 -11.16 -4.34
C PRO A 192 -8.98 -10.85 -3.64
N THR A 193 -9.61 -11.86 -3.06
CA THR A 193 -10.92 -11.80 -2.38
C THR A 193 -10.84 -12.04 -0.87
N ILE A 194 -9.70 -12.48 -0.33
CA ILE A 194 -9.54 -12.64 1.12
C ILE A 194 -9.10 -11.30 1.72
N ALA A 195 -10.07 -10.58 2.32
CA ALA A 195 -9.79 -9.43 3.15
C ALA A 195 -8.75 -9.78 4.23
N VAL A 196 -7.65 -9.02 4.29
CA VAL A 196 -6.54 -9.26 5.20
C VAL A 196 -7.06 -9.16 6.63
N ARG A 197 -7.06 -10.30 7.36
CA ARG A 197 -7.43 -10.31 8.78
C ARG A 197 -6.46 -9.40 9.55
N PRO A 198 -6.95 -8.52 10.44
CA PRO A 198 -6.11 -7.83 11.41
C PRO A 198 -5.18 -8.79 12.17
N VAL A 199 -3.91 -8.42 12.28
CA VAL A 199 -2.86 -9.18 12.95
C VAL A 199 -2.04 -8.23 13.79
N VAL A 200 -1.90 -8.54 15.08
CA VAL A 200 -1.07 -7.80 16.03
C VAL A 200 -0.05 -8.78 16.61
N GLY A 201 1.18 -8.72 16.10
CA GLY A 201 2.19 -9.74 16.37
C GLY A 201 1.72 -11.12 15.85
N PRO A 202 1.65 -12.16 16.70
CA PRO A 202 1.11 -13.46 16.31
C PRO A 202 -0.41 -13.59 16.50
N CYS A 203 -1.04 -12.67 17.23
CA CYS A 203 -2.47 -12.73 17.50
C CYS A 203 -3.25 -12.25 16.28
N ASN A 204 -4.23 -13.03 15.86
CA ASN A 204 -5.07 -12.77 14.70
C ASN A 204 -6.50 -12.45 15.16
N TYR A 205 -7.08 -11.37 14.65
CA TYR A 205 -8.46 -10.99 14.92
C TYR A 205 -9.27 -11.18 13.62
N GLU A 206 -9.89 -12.35 13.47
CA GLU A 206 -10.81 -12.59 12.35
C GLU A 206 -12.14 -11.87 12.62
N TYR A 207 -12.28 -10.67 12.04
CA TYR A 207 -13.57 -10.00 11.99
C TYR A 207 -14.59 -10.90 11.24
N PRO A 208 -15.81 -11.12 11.77
CA PRO A 208 -16.76 -12.07 11.22
C PRO A 208 -17.11 -11.79 9.74
N LYS A 209 -16.72 -12.72 8.87
CA LYS A 209 -16.80 -12.59 7.41
C LYS A 209 -18.23 -12.63 6.91
N PHE A 210 -18.58 -11.63 6.10
CA PHE A 210 -19.77 -11.60 5.22
C PHE A 210 -21.11 -12.04 5.83
N THR A 211 -21.29 -11.91 7.15
CA THR A 211 -22.62 -11.99 7.76
C THR A 211 -23.45 -10.84 7.21
N ALA A 212 -24.28 -11.13 6.21
CA ALA A 212 -25.13 -10.12 5.58
C ALA A 212 -26.00 -9.42 6.64
N PRO A 213 -26.25 -8.11 6.52
CA PRO A 213 -27.10 -7.39 7.45
C PRO A 213 -28.49 -8.03 7.46
N ARG A 214 -29.19 -7.94 8.60
CA ARG A 214 -30.47 -8.64 8.86
C ARG A 214 -31.56 -8.41 7.81
N GLU A 215 -31.52 -7.28 7.11
CA GLU A 215 -32.46 -6.87 6.07
C GLU A 215 -32.00 -7.23 4.64
N GLY A 216 -30.85 -7.91 4.52
CA GLY A 216 -30.13 -8.12 3.26
C GLY A 216 -29.38 -6.86 2.81
N TYR A 217 -28.34 -7.03 2.00
CA TYR A 217 -27.55 -5.90 1.49
C TYR A 217 -28.39 -4.92 0.65
N GLU A 218 -29.46 -5.37 -0.02
CA GLU A 218 -30.40 -4.48 -0.74
C GLU A 218 -31.22 -3.56 0.20
N GLY A 219 -31.37 -3.92 1.48
CA GLY A 219 -32.14 -3.16 2.47
C GLY A 219 -31.49 -1.83 2.82
N GLY A 220 -30.23 -1.86 3.28
CA GLY A 220 -29.50 -0.72 3.83
C GLY A 220 -27.97 -0.83 3.68
N ILE A 221 -27.23 -0.25 4.63
CA ILE A 221 -25.76 -0.22 4.64
C ILE A 221 -25.23 -1.11 5.78
N ASP A 222 -24.35 -2.03 5.41
CA ASP A 222 -23.59 -2.88 6.32
C ASP A 222 -22.29 -2.17 6.74
N TYR A 223 -22.36 -1.36 7.79
CA TYR A 223 -21.24 -0.59 8.33
C TYR A 223 -20.25 -1.50 9.09
N TYR A 224 -18.98 -1.53 8.65
CA TYR A 224 -17.99 -2.50 9.09
C TYR A 224 -17.70 -2.48 10.59
N PHE A 225 -17.65 -1.32 11.24
CA PHE A 225 -17.43 -1.22 12.69
C PHE A 225 -18.71 -1.19 13.54
N PHE A 226 -19.89 -1.11 12.92
CA PHE A 226 -21.16 -0.84 13.61
C PHE A 226 -22.21 -1.96 13.42
N ARG A 227 -21.77 -3.18 13.10
CA ARG A 227 -22.67 -4.34 12.91
C ARG A 227 -23.34 -4.79 14.21
N ASP A 228 -24.66 -4.68 14.28
CA ASP A 228 -25.48 -5.29 15.35
C ASP A 228 -25.66 -6.81 15.11
N VAL A 229 -24.58 -7.57 15.33
CA VAL A 229 -24.58 -9.04 15.18
C VAL A 229 -25.26 -9.73 16.35
N ASP A 230 -26.59 -9.69 16.33
CA ASP A 230 -27.58 -10.28 17.27
C ASP A 230 -27.39 -11.81 17.57
N GLN A 231 -26.35 -12.46 17.03
CA GLN A 231 -26.08 -13.91 17.12
C GLN A 231 -24.60 -14.32 17.30
N THR A 232 -23.61 -13.42 17.24
CA THR A 232 -22.19 -13.80 17.35
C THR A 232 -21.41 -12.92 18.31
N LYS A 233 -20.88 -13.56 19.36
CA LYS A 233 -19.44 -13.68 19.69
C LYS A 233 -18.47 -12.49 19.57
N PHE A 234 -18.88 -11.26 19.25
CA PHE A 234 -17.95 -10.12 19.12
C PHE A 234 -17.24 -9.81 20.46
N SER A 235 -17.95 -9.96 21.58
CA SER A 235 -17.37 -9.97 22.93
C SER A 235 -16.30 -11.05 23.10
N ASP A 236 -16.57 -12.22 22.55
CA ASP A 236 -15.81 -13.45 22.76
C ASP A 236 -14.56 -13.41 21.88
N GLU A 237 -14.66 -13.00 20.61
CA GLU A 237 -13.57 -12.80 19.67
C GLU A 237 -12.60 -11.70 20.16
N LEU A 238 -13.13 -10.58 20.67
CA LEU A 238 -12.29 -9.51 21.24
C LEU A 238 -11.67 -9.91 22.59
N LYS A 239 -12.36 -10.71 23.41
CA LYS A 239 -11.82 -11.33 24.64
C LYS A 239 -10.70 -12.31 24.29
N CYS A 240 -10.98 -13.27 23.42
CA CYS A 240 -10.08 -14.29 22.87
C CYS A 240 -8.81 -13.70 22.26
N PHE A 241 -8.93 -12.60 21.50
CA PHE A 241 -7.80 -11.83 21.00
C PHE A 241 -7.00 -11.16 22.14
N ASN A 242 -7.66 -10.56 23.13
CA ASN A 242 -6.98 -9.98 24.29
C ASN A 242 -6.31 -11.02 25.20
N GLU A 243 -6.88 -12.22 25.32
CA GLU A 243 -6.32 -13.37 26.00
C GLU A 243 -5.13 -13.94 25.24
N CYS A 244 -5.18 -14.01 23.90
CA CYS A 244 -4.01 -14.28 23.07
C CYS A 244 -2.88 -13.28 23.36
N LEU A 245 -3.19 -11.98 23.42
CA LEU A 245 -2.20 -10.95 23.72
C LEU A 245 -1.58 -11.15 25.12
N ASP A 246 -2.35 -11.45 26.18
CA ASP A 246 -1.77 -11.72 27.52
C ASP A 246 -1.04 -13.09 27.59
N ARG A 247 -1.52 -14.10 26.86
CA ARG A 247 -0.90 -15.43 26.79
C ARG A 247 0.43 -15.40 26.06
N VAL A 248 0.56 -14.64 24.98
CA VAL A 248 1.71 -14.68 24.07
C VAL A 248 2.68 -13.52 24.28
N LEU A 249 2.20 -12.31 24.58
CA LEU A 249 3.05 -11.12 24.65
C LEU A 249 3.71 -10.93 26.02
N VAL A 250 5.02 -10.73 26.02
CA VAL A 250 5.83 -10.43 27.21
C VAL A 250 6.53 -9.09 27.08
N ASP A 251 6.71 -8.47 28.23
CA ASP A 251 7.58 -7.30 28.42
C ASP A 251 8.99 -7.67 27.94
N PRO A 252 9.62 -6.88 27.04
CA PRO A 252 10.98 -7.13 26.55
C PRO A 252 12.00 -7.36 27.68
N ASN A 253 11.82 -6.72 28.85
CA ASN A 253 12.70 -6.87 30.00
C ASN A 253 12.58 -8.24 30.70
N GLN A 254 11.50 -8.98 30.45
CA GLN A 254 11.24 -10.30 31.05
C GLN A 254 11.79 -11.45 30.19
N LEU A 255 12.21 -11.19 28.96
CA LEU A 255 12.93 -12.15 28.11
C LEU A 255 14.38 -12.29 28.57
N THR A 256 14.57 -13.05 29.66
CA THR A 256 15.91 -13.45 30.13
C THR A 256 16.67 -14.13 29.00
N LYS A 257 17.72 -13.47 28.48
CA LYS A 257 18.51 -13.81 27.27
C LYS A 257 18.43 -15.30 26.89
N SER A 258 17.47 -15.62 26.01
CA SER A 258 17.36 -16.94 25.39
C SER A 258 18.66 -17.21 24.64
N LYS A 259 19.27 -18.39 24.85
CA LYS A 259 20.44 -18.81 24.08
C LYS A 259 20.11 -19.22 22.64
N ASN A 260 18.82 -19.35 22.33
CA ASN A 260 18.33 -19.50 20.97
C ASN A 260 18.07 -18.09 20.43
N GLY A 261 18.72 -17.74 19.32
CA GLY A 261 18.60 -16.43 18.67
C GLY A 261 17.23 -16.20 18.02
N GLU A 262 17.12 -15.11 17.25
CA GLU A 262 15.87 -14.65 16.66
C GLU A 262 15.26 -15.70 15.70
N ARG A 263 14.19 -16.33 16.17
CA ARG A 263 13.31 -17.20 15.37
C ARG A 263 12.45 -16.34 14.46
N SER A 264 12.24 -16.76 13.22
CA SER A 264 11.24 -16.13 12.36
C SER A 264 9.83 -16.25 12.96
N MET A 265 8.91 -15.35 12.58
CA MET A 265 7.50 -15.43 13.00
C MET A 265 6.85 -16.78 12.61
N SER A 266 7.36 -17.44 11.57
CA SER A 266 6.98 -18.77 11.09
C SER A 266 7.51 -19.96 11.91
N GLU A 267 8.51 -19.77 12.77
CA GLU A 267 9.07 -20.82 13.63
C GLU A 267 8.42 -20.87 15.03
N LEU A 268 7.74 -19.79 15.44
CA LEU A 268 7.13 -19.65 16.75
C LEU A 268 6.06 -20.73 17.01
N GLN A 269 6.09 -21.31 18.20
CA GLN A 269 5.11 -22.30 18.65
C GLN A 269 3.94 -21.65 19.42
N PRO A 270 2.76 -22.30 19.54
CA PRO A 270 1.60 -21.81 20.31
C PRO A 270 1.81 -21.46 21.80
N ASN A 271 2.99 -21.73 22.35
CA ASN A 271 3.38 -21.38 23.72
C ASN A 271 4.67 -20.52 23.77
N ASP A 272 5.29 -20.21 22.63
CA ASP A 272 6.44 -19.31 22.58
C ASP A 272 6.00 -17.89 22.93
N LYS A 273 6.80 -17.19 23.73
CA LYS A 273 6.54 -15.82 24.16
C LYS A 273 7.18 -14.83 23.19
N VAL A 274 6.42 -13.86 22.71
CA VAL A 274 6.89 -12.83 21.78
C VAL A 274 7.09 -11.52 22.53
N ALA A 275 8.21 -10.84 22.30
CA ALA A 275 8.46 -9.50 22.81
C ALA A 275 7.42 -8.53 22.26
N VAL A 276 6.90 -7.61 23.08
CA VAL A 276 6.12 -6.50 22.55
C VAL A 276 7.06 -5.51 21.87
N ASP A 277 6.72 -5.14 20.64
CA ASP A 277 7.39 -4.10 19.87
C ASP A 277 6.41 -2.97 19.49
N ASN A 278 6.95 -1.86 19.01
CA ASN A 278 6.15 -0.73 18.53
C ASN A 278 5.38 -1.04 17.22
N ILE A 279 5.71 -2.12 16.50
CA ILE A 279 4.99 -2.54 15.28
C ILE A 279 3.60 -3.06 15.65
N MET A 280 3.47 -3.78 16.78
CA MET A 280 2.17 -4.18 17.33
C MET A 280 1.25 -2.98 17.60
N LEU A 281 1.82 -1.84 18.02
CA LEU A 281 1.06 -0.61 18.27
C LEU A 281 0.56 0.00 16.95
N ILE A 282 1.42 0.06 15.92
CA ILE A 282 1.05 0.55 14.59
C ILE A 282 -0.05 -0.32 13.97
N GLU A 283 0.08 -1.64 14.05
CA GLU A 283 -0.94 -2.59 13.57
C GLU A 283 -2.28 -2.43 14.29
N ALA A 284 -2.28 -2.41 15.63
CA ALA A 284 -3.48 -2.24 16.43
C ALA A 284 -4.17 -0.89 16.17
N ALA A 285 -3.40 0.16 15.92
CA ALA A 285 -3.92 1.48 15.55
C ALA A 285 -4.54 1.48 14.15
N ARG A 286 -3.85 0.97 13.12
CA ARG A 286 -4.33 0.84 11.73
C ARG A 286 -5.61 0.01 11.61
N ASP A 287 -5.72 -1.04 12.40
CA ASP A 287 -6.81 -2.00 12.30
C ASP A 287 -8.00 -1.67 13.23
N GLY A 288 -7.93 -0.56 13.99
CA GLY A 288 -9.06 0.00 14.75
C GLY A 288 -9.26 -0.58 16.15
N LEU A 289 -8.23 -1.17 16.76
CA LEU A 289 -8.34 -2.00 17.97
C LEU A 289 -8.11 -1.19 19.26
N THR A 290 -9.01 -0.27 19.59
CA THR A 290 -8.86 0.70 20.69
C THR A 290 -8.40 0.11 22.03
N LEU A 291 -9.03 -0.98 22.50
CA LEU A 291 -8.66 -1.62 23.77
C LEU A 291 -7.26 -2.25 23.72
N THR A 292 -6.85 -2.76 22.56
CA THR A 292 -5.50 -3.30 22.34
C THR A 292 -4.46 -2.18 22.32
N VAL A 293 -4.75 -1.04 21.69
CA VAL A 293 -3.87 0.13 21.75
C VAL A 293 -3.73 0.67 23.17
N GLU A 294 -4.84 0.81 23.92
CA GLU A 294 -4.82 1.23 25.32
C GLU A 294 -4.01 0.26 26.19
N LYS A 295 -4.19 -1.06 26.00
CA LYS A 295 -3.41 -2.11 26.65
C LYS A 295 -1.93 -2.05 26.31
N LEU A 296 -1.57 -1.89 25.02
CA LEU A 296 -0.19 -1.84 24.55
C LEU A 296 0.55 -0.60 25.10
N MET A 297 -0.08 0.58 25.03
CA MET A 297 0.44 1.82 25.61
C MET A 297 0.64 1.71 27.13
N VAL A 298 -0.41 1.36 27.88
CA VAL A 298 -0.40 1.42 29.35
C VAL A 298 0.42 0.30 29.99
N LYS A 299 0.44 -0.91 29.41
CA LYS A 299 1.11 -2.08 30.00
C LYS A 299 2.59 -2.19 29.61
N TYR A 300 2.98 -1.68 28.43
CA TYR A 300 4.33 -1.87 27.88
C TYR A 300 5.07 -0.56 27.53
N ASN A 301 4.44 0.62 27.70
CA ASN A 301 5.05 1.93 27.48
C ASN A 301 5.73 2.06 26.10
N LEU A 302 5.01 1.65 25.05
CA LEU A 302 5.45 1.75 23.67
C LEU A 302 5.47 3.19 23.16
N ASP A 303 6.29 3.45 22.14
CA ASP A 303 6.40 4.78 21.52
C ASP A 303 5.35 4.95 20.40
N PRO A 304 4.35 5.85 20.57
CA PRO A 304 3.33 6.10 19.55
C PRO A 304 3.86 6.88 18.33
N LEU A 305 5.07 7.44 18.41
CA LEU A 305 5.75 8.15 17.32
C LEU A 305 6.74 7.28 16.55
N TYR A 306 7.03 6.06 17.01
CA TYR A 306 7.92 5.11 16.34
C TYR A 306 7.45 4.79 14.91
N ARG A 307 8.41 4.61 14.00
CA ARG A 307 8.20 4.22 12.60
C ARG A 307 9.19 3.11 12.24
N GLN A 308 8.77 2.20 11.37
CA GLN A 308 9.62 1.10 10.89
C GLN A 308 10.70 1.60 9.92
N VAL A 309 10.34 2.58 9.09
CA VAL A 309 11.24 3.23 8.12
C VAL A 309 11.11 4.74 8.29
N ARG A 310 12.18 5.51 8.06
CA ARG A 310 12.15 6.98 8.05
C ARG A 310 12.38 7.50 6.63
N ASN A 311 11.67 8.56 6.25
CA ASN A 311 11.84 9.28 4.98
C ASN A 311 11.68 8.48 3.67
N ASP A 312 11.15 7.25 3.70
CA ASP A 312 10.88 6.45 2.50
C ASP A 312 9.53 6.86 1.85
N PRO A 313 9.54 7.55 0.69
CA PRO A 313 8.35 8.20 0.15
C PRO A 313 7.41 7.20 -0.53
N GLY A 314 6.18 7.10 -0.04
CA GLY A 314 5.14 6.21 -0.58
C GLY A 314 5.07 4.82 0.08
N ASN A 315 5.98 4.54 1.02
CA ASN A 315 5.94 3.34 1.84
C ASN A 315 5.12 3.58 3.11
N GLY A 316 4.02 2.85 3.30
CA GLY A 316 3.19 2.91 4.51
C GLY A 316 3.92 2.54 5.82
N ARG A 317 5.10 1.90 5.75
CA ARG A 317 5.98 1.65 6.91
C ARG A 317 6.64 2.92 7.48
N SER A 318 6.54 4.04 6.75
CA SER A 318 6.94 5.38 7.23
C SER A 318 5.95 6.01 8.20
N LEU A 319 4.82 5.35 8.49
CA LEU A 319 3.77 5.86 9.37
C LEU A 319 3.96 5.35 10.81
N ASN A 320 3.70 6.22 11.78
CA ASN A 320 3.59 5.86 13.19
C ASN A 320 2.14 5.52 13.59
N ALA A 321 1.95 5.07 14.84
CA ALA A 321 0.65 4.63 15.32
C ALA A 321 -0.39 5.76 15.31
N ILE A 322 0.01 7.01 15.60
CA ILE A 322 -0.92 8.15 15.57
C ILE A 322 -1.36 8.46 14.13
N GLN A 323 -0.43 8.40 13.17
CA GLN A 323 -0.74 8.60 11.75
C GLN A 323 -1.68 7.51 11.22
N GLU A 324 -1.46 6.22 11.53
CA GLU A 324 -2.40 5.16 11.13
C GLU A 324 -3.77 5.27 11.83
N ALA A 325 -3.80 5.69 13.10
CA ALA A 325 -5.06 5.97 13.80
C ALA A 325 -5.84 7.15 13.18
N LEU A 326 -5.14 8.20 12.73
CA LEU A 326 -5.71 9.32 12.00
C LEU A 326 -6.24 8.88 10.63
N ARG A 327 -5.42 8.18 9.81
CA ARG A 327 -5.80 7.66 8.49
C ARG A 327 -7.03 6.75 8.55
N GLY A 328 -7.13 5.91 9.60
CA GLY A 328 -8.28 5.05 9.84
C GLY A 328 -9.55 5.75 10.34
N GLY A 329 -9.48 7.03 10.73
CA GLY A 329 -10.61 7.77 11.29
C GLY A 329 -10.88 7.52 12.78
N TYR A 330 -9.97 6.83 13.48
CA TYR A 330 -10.23 6.29 14.83
C TYR A 330 -9.93 7.32 15.93
N ALA A 331 -10.79 8.34 16.07
CA ALA A 331 -10.57 9.45 17.02
C ALA A 331 -10.34 9.02 18.48
N GLU A 332 -10.93 7.91 18.95
CA GLU A 332 -10.65 7.36 20.28
C GLU A 332 -9.20 6.86 20.41
N ILE A 333 -8.67 6.21 19.37
CA ILE A 333 -7.30 5.68 19.35
C ILE A 333 -6.29 6.82 19.31
N VAL A 334 -6.55 7.85 18.49
CA VAL A 334 -5.77 9.09 18.49
C VAL A 334 -5.72 9.68 19.91
N LYS A 335 -6.86 9.77 20.60
CA LYS A 335 -6.93 10.29 21.99
C LYS A 335 -6.11 9.48 22.99
N VAL A 336 -6.09 8.14 22.85
CA VAL A 336 -5.29 7.25 23.71
C VAL A 336 -3.80 7.41 23.43
N LEU A 337 -3.39 7.36 22.16
CA LEU A 337 -1.98 7.46 21.75
C LEU A 337 -1.35 8.81 22.12
N THR A 338 -2.13 9.91 22.07
CA THR A 338 -1.66 11.25 22.44
C THR A 338 -1.83 11.60 23.92
N ASN A 339 -2.45 10.73 24.72
CA ASN A 339 -2.94 11.06 26.07
C ASN A 339 -3.83 12.33 26.10
N GLY A 340 -4.53 12.62 24.99
CA GLY A 340 -5.37 13.80 24.79
C GLY A 340 -4.64 15.09 24.38
N ASP A 341 -3.32 15.07 24.15
CA ASP A 341 -2.59 16.23 23.62
C ASP A 341 -2.63 16.28 22.09
N SER A 342 -3.51 17.11 21.53
CA SER A 342 -3.61 17.33 20.09
C SER A 342 -2.50 18.19 19.49
N SER A 343 -1.65 18.82 20.33
CA SER A 343 -0.55 19.68 19.88
C SER A 343 0.76 18.94 19.63
N ILE A 344 0.83 17.64 19.98
CA ILE A 344 1.99 16.79 19.71
C ILE A 344 2.29 16.73 18.20
N ILE A 345 3.56 16.95 17.85
CA ILE A 345 4.08 16.85 16.48
C ILE A 345 4.23 15.36 16.12
N ILE A 346 3.65 14.96 14.99
CA ILE A 346 3.58 13.55 14.58
C ILE A 346 4.35 13.23 13.30
N ASP A 347 4.77 14.25 12.54
CA ASP A 347 5.54 14.09 11.30
C ASP A 347 6.73 15.03 11.18
N ASP A 348 7.58 14.75 10.19
CA ASP A 348 8.84 15.48 9.96
C ASP A 348 8.62 16.83 9.25
N TYR A 349 7.38 17.13 8.87
CA TYR A 349 6.96 18.42 8.35
C TYR A 349 6.55 19.39 9.49
N GLY A 350 6.69 18.97 10.74
CA GLY A 350 6.38 19.79 11.92
C GLY A 350 4.89 19.95 12.18
N ARG A 351 4.05 19.02 11.68
CA ARG A 351 2.58 19.10 11.83
C ARG A 351 2.10 18.30 13.03
N SER A 352 1.08 18.84 13.70
CA SER A 352 0.42 18.24 14.85
C SER A 352 -0.79 17.38 14.48
N VAL A 353 -1.32 16.66 15.47
CA VAL A 353 -2.63 15.98 15.37
C VAL A 353 -3.76 16.97 15.07
N GLU A 354 -3.73 18.16 15.67
CA GLU A 354 -4.72 19.22 15.41
C GLU A 354 -4.64 19.74 13.96
N ASP A 355 -3.44 19.81 13.37
CA ASP A 355 -3.27 20.20 11.97
C ASP A 355 -3.89 19.16 11.02
N TYR A 356 -3.58 17.87 11.19
CA TYR A 356 -4.15 16.78 10.38
C TYR A 356 -5.70 16.76 10.41
N ILE A 357 -6.28 17.09 11.56
CA ILE A 357 -7.73 17.09 11.77
C ILE A 357 -8.41 18.32 11.15
N LYS A 358 -7.69 19.45 11.04
CA LYS A 358 -8.19 20.67 10.39
C LYS A 358 -7.98 20.70 8.86
N MET A 359 -7.25 19.74 8.29
CA MET A 359 -7.11 19.63 6.84
C MET A 359 -8.46 19.31 6.18
N LYS A 360 -8.74 19.94 5.02
CA LYS A 360 -9.98 19.70 4.27
C LYS A 360 -10.09 18.22 3.87
N GLY A 361 -11.22 17.58 4.13
CA GLY A 361 -11.38 16.13 3.88
C GLY A 361 -10.51 15.22 4.75
N SER A 362 -10.21 15.63 6.01
CA SER A 362 -9.56 14.76 7.00
C SER A 362 -10.33 13.44 7.22
N PRO A 363 -9.66 12.31 7.49
CA PRO A 363 -10.32 11.06 7.88
C PRO A 363 -10.90 11.06 9.30
N ILE A 364 -10.58 12.04 10.15
CA ILE A 364 -11.38 12.29 11.37
C ILE A 364 -12.58 13.16 10.97
N SER A 365 -13.81 12.69 11.19
CA SER A 365 -14.99 13.52 10.89
C SER A 365 -15.04 14.75 11.79
N ALA A 366 -15.63 15.86 11.31
CA ALA A 366 -15.81 17.06 12.13
C ALA A 366 -16.62 16.78 13.41
N TYR A 367 -17.51 15.78 13.38
CA TYR A 367 -18.25 15.31 14.55
C TYR A 367 -17.32 14.64 15.57
N ASP A 368 -16.45 13.72 15.15
CA ASP A 368 -15.54 13.01 16.07
C ASP A 368 -14.43 13.91 16.59
N ALA A 369 -13.89 14.78 15.74
CA ALA A 369 -12.94 15.83 16.12
C ALA A 369 -13.48 16.66 17.29
N LYS A 370 -14.73 17.13 17.17
CA LYS A 370 -15.40 17.95 18.19
C LYS A 370 -15.73 17.16 19.45
N HIS A 371 -16.36 16.00 19.34
CA HIS A 371 -16.93 15.29 20.50
C HIS A 371 -15.97 14.34 21.20
N VAL A 372 -15.04 13.71 20.46
CA VAL A 372 -14.02 12.81 21.04
C VAL A 372 -12.76 13.57 21.40
N LEU A 373 -12.23 14.39 20.48
CA LEU A 373 -10.92 15.05 20.64
C LEU A 373 -11.01 16.51 21.16
N GLY A 374 -12.19 17.13 21.13
CA GLY A 374 -12.38 18.52 21.57
C GLY A 374 -11.88 19.58 20.57
N ILE A 375 -11.61 19.18 19.33
CA ILE A 375 -11.08 20.02 18.26
C ILE A 375 -12.25 20.56 17.43
N GLU A 376 -12.46 21.87 17.45
CA GLU A 376 -13.43 22.54 16.59
C GLU A 376 -12.87 22.62 15.15
N VAL A 377 -13.29 21.69 14.30
CA VAL A 377 -13.13 21.80 12.84
C VAL A 377 -14.19 22.78 12.32
N ALA A 378 -13.79 23.74 11.49
CA ALA A 378 -14.71 24.70 10.91
C ALA A 378 -15.62 24.00 9.87
N GLU A 379 -16.90 23.84 10.19
CA GLU A 379 -17.90 23.47 9.19
C GLU A 379 -17.90 24.53 8.06
N GLU A 380 -17.76 24.13 6.80
CA GLU A 380 -17.89 25.03 5.64
C GLU A 380 -19.35 25.48 5.36
N SER A 381 -20.21 25.43 6.40
CA SER A 381 -21.66 25.66 6.36
C SER A 381 -22.07 27.07 5.92
N GLY A 382 -21.14 28.02 5.88
CA GLY A 382 -21.37 29.39 5.41
C GLY A 382 -21.14 29.64 3.91
N SER A 383 -20.37 28.80 3.20
CA SER A 383 -19.87 29.14 1.86
C SER A 383 -20.02 28.06 0.78
N ARG A 384 -21.09 27.26 0.85
CA ARG A 384 -21.72 26.67 -0.36
C ARG A 384 -22.36 27.74 -1.28
N GLN A 385 -21.93 29.00 -1.21
CA GLN A 385 -22.08 29.93 -2.33
C GLN A 385 -21.37 29.30 -3.52
N GLN A 386 -22.11 29.05 -4.60
CA GLN A 386 -21.58 28.48 -5.84
C GLN A 386 -20.25 29.14 -6.18
N GLN A 387 -19.15 28.37 -6.20
CA GLN A 387 -17.96 28.78 -6.92
C GLN A 387 -18.32 28.81 -8.40
N ARG A 388 -18.91 29.93 -8.84
CA ARG A 388 -19.04 30.30 -10.24
C ARG A 388 -17.68 30.73 -10.79
N GLY A 389 -16.68 29.86 -10.61
CA GLY A 389 -15.62 29.74 -11.59
C GLY A 389 -16.31 29.59 -12.95
N THR A 390 -15.97 30.46 -13.89
CA THR A 390 -16.65 30.55 -15.17
C THR A 390 -16.66 29.18 -15.83
N THR A 391 -17.85 28.60 -16.03
CA THR A 391 -18.05 27.19 -16.37
C THR A 391 -17.17 26.76 -17.54
N HIS A 392 -16.09 26.04 -17.23
CA HIS A 392 -15.02 25.78 -18.20
C HIS A 392 -15.47 24.91 -19.40
N MET A 393 -16.65 24.29 -19.28
CA MET A 393 -17.38 23.61 -20.37
C MET A 393 -17.76 24.54 -21.55
N ASP A 394 -17.87 25.86 -21.37
CA ASP A 394 -18.08 26.82 -22.46
C ASP A 394 -16.78 27.17 -23.23
N SER A 395 -15.70 26.42 -23.01
CA SER A 395 -14.49 26.47 -23.82
C SER A 395 -14.80 26.00 -25.26
N LYS A 396 -14.85 26.97 -26.18
CA LYS A 396 -15.30 26.88 -27.59
C LYS A 396 -14.53 25.92 -28.52
N GLY A 397 -13.70 25.03 -27.97
CA GLY A 397 -12.91 24.04 -28.71
C GLY A 397 -13.07 22.59 -28.23
N SER A 398 -13.80 22.33 -27.14
CA SER A 398 -13.99 20.97 -26.63
C SER A 398 -14.69 20.09 -27.67
N LYS A 399 -13.98 19.07 -28.18
CA LYS A 399 -14.54 18.10 -29.13
C LYS A 399 -15.56 17.25 -28.38
N LYS A 400 -16.85 17.34 -28.76
CA LYS A 400 -17.89 16.46 -28.20
C LYS A 400 -17.47 15.00 -28.40
N SER A 401 -17.44 14.23 -27.31
CA SER A 401 -17.07 12.81 -27.32
C SER A 401 -17.96 11.96 -28.23
N GLY A 402 -19.15 12.45 -28.58
CA GLY A 402 -20.14 11.81 -29.44
C GLY A 402 -21.16 10.96 -28.69
N TRP A 403 -20.97 10.79 -27.38
CA TRP A 403 -21.86 10.07 -26.47
C TRP A 403 -22.99 10.95 -25.93
N ASN A 404 -24.06 10.33 -25.43
CA ASN A 404 -25.20 10.98 -24.79
C ASN A 404 -24.83 11.62 -23.44
N GLN A 405 -24.83 12.96 -23.37
CA GLN A 405 -24.56 13.74 -22.15
C GLN A 405 -25.84 14.19 -21.43
N THR A 406 -27.00 13.61 -21.75
CA THR A 406 -28.28 13.94 -21.09
C THR A 406 -28.35 13.25 -19.73
N THR A 407 -28.59 14.01 -18.67
CA THR A 407 -28.85 13.49 -17.32
C THR A 407 -30.23 13.92 -16.82
N ALA A 408 -30.87 13.10 -15.99
CA ALA A 408 -32.11 13.42 -15.31
C ALA A 408 -31.93 14.39 -14.13
N ASN A 409 -30.71 14.56 -13.60
CA ASN A 409 -30.45 15.31 -12.37
C ASN A 409 -29.59 16.58 -12.62
N PRO A 410 -29.83 17.68 -11.90
CA PRO A 410 -28.98 18.88 -12.00
C PRO A 410 -27.66 18.67 -11.26
N ILE A 411 -26.55 18.70 -12.02
CA ILE A 411 -25.19 18.64 -11.46
C ILE A 411 -24.83 19.98 -10.80
N ASN A 412 -24.18 19.93 -9.64
CA ASN A 412 -23.48 21.06 -9.03
C ASN A 412 -21.97 20.74 -8.99
N ASP A 413 -21.12 21.54 -9.63
CA ASP A 413 -19.67 21.30 -9.64
C ASP A 413 -19.05 21.75 -8.31
N TYR A 414 -18.84 20.82 -7.37
CA TYR A 414 -18.21 21.07 -6.08
C TYR A 414 -17.52 19.81 -5.54
N CYS A 415 -16.53 20.00 -4.65
CA CYS A 415 -15.94 18.95 -3.84
C CYS A 415 -15.69 19.43 -2.41
N ASP A 416 -16.06 18.60 -1.42
CA ASP A 416 -15.89 18.83 0.01
C ASP A 416 -14.46 18.46 0.51
N PHE A 417 -13.59 17.98 -0.39
CA PHE A 417 -12.13 17.84 -0.21
C PHE A 417 -11.35 18.64 -1.28
N ASP A 418 -10.03 18.46 -1.38
CA ASP A 418 -9.19 19.28 -2.24
C ASP A 418 -9.35 18.95 -3.74
N VAL A 419 -9.25 20.00 -4.55
CA VAL A 419 -9.22 19.93 -6.02
C VAL A 419 -8.00 20.72 -6.48
N VAL A 420 -7.15 20.09 -7.30
CA VAL A 420 -5.89 20.68 -7.78
C VAL A 420 -5.86 20.61 -9.30
N ASP A 421 -5.52 21.71 -9.96
CA ASP A 421 -5.34 21.73 -11.42
C ASP A 421 -3.93 21.27 -11.81
N GLY A 422 -3.82 20.19 -12.59
CA GLY A 422 -2.53 19.66 -13.08
C GLY A 422 -1.87 18.59 -12.19
N ASP A 423 -0.59 18.29 -12.48
CA ASP A 423 0.18 17.23 -11.81
C ASP A 423 0.65 17.65 -10.41
N LEU A 424 0.48 16.76 -9.41
CA LEU A 424 1.20 16.85 -8.13
C LEU A 424 2.59 16.22 -8.23
N SER A 425 3.59 16.87 -7.62
CA SER A 425 4.86 16.21 -7.32
C SER A 425 4.66 15.09 -6.29
N ALA A 426 5.56 14.10 -6.29
CA ALA A 426 5.50 13.00 -5.34
C ALA A 426 5.57 13.49 -3.89
N GLU A 427 6.51 14.39 -3.57
CA GLU A 427 6.65 15.03 -2.26
C GLU A 427 5.32 15.64 -1.75
N ILE A 428 4.64 16.44 -2.58
CA ILE A 428 3.36 17.07 -2.21
C ILE A 428 2.27 16.01 -2.06
N PHE A 429 2.22 15.02 -2.95
CA PHE A 429 1.28 13.89 -2.85
C PHE A 429 1.45 13.14 -1.51
N TYR A 430 2.70 12.83 -1.13
CA TYR A 430 2.97 12.13 0.13
C TYR A 430 2.62 12.96 1.34
N ARG A 431 3.14 14.18 1.40
CA ARG A 431 2.97 15.11 2.52
C ARG A 431 1.50 15.41 2.77
N ASP A 432 0.74 15.75 1.73
CA ASP A 432 -0.58 16.35 1.92
C ASP A 432 -1.74 15.35 1.76
N TYR A 433 -1.53 14.19 1.13
CA TYR A 433 -2.60 13.23 0.82
C TYR A 433 -2.34 11.79 1.27
N PHE A 434 -1.19 11.19 0.98
CA PHE A 434 -0.92 9.79 1.37
C PHE A 434 -0.75 9.61 2.89
N ILE A 435 0.13 10.41 3.50
CA ILE A 435 0.46 10.34 4.93
C ILE A 435 -0.75 10.76 5.79
N PRO A 436 -1.50 11.85 5.47
CA PRO A 436 -2.74 12.17 6.18
C PRO A 436 -3.95 11.30 5.78
N GLY A 437 -3.82 10.47 4.74
CA GLY A 437 -4.91 9.61 4.25
C GLY A 437 -6.11 10.36 3.69
N ARG A 438 -5.88 11.46 2.96
CA ARG A 438 -6.93 12.37 2.44
C ARG A 438 -7.23 12.15 0.94
N PRO A 439 -8.50 12.14 0.51
CA PRO A 439 -8.86 12.11 -0.91
C PRO A 439 -8.56 13.44 -1.61
N VAL A 440 -8.30 13.37 -2.93
CA VAL A 440 -8.04 14.55 -3.78
C VAL A 440 -8.51 14.31 -5.21
N SER A 441 -9.00 15.37 -5.86
CA SER A 441 -9.28 15.38 -7.30
C SER A 441 -8.22 16.20 -8.06
N LEU A 442 -7.56 15.58 -9.05
CA LEU A 442 -6.63 16.27 -9.93
C LEU A 442 -7.28 16.52 -11.29
N ARG A 443 -7.47 17.79 -11.62
CA ARG A 443 -8.13 18.22 -12.86
C ARG A 443 -7.21 18.16 -14.07
N GLY A 444 -7.78 17.74 -15.20
CA GLY A 444 -7.09 17.72 -16.49
C GLY A 444 -5.88 16.77 -16.56
N GLN A 445 -5.93 15.64 -15.86
CA GLN A 445 -4.87 14.63 -15.90
C GLN A 445 -4.85 13.87 -17.24
N ALA A 446 -6.00 13.42 -17.76
CA ALA A 446 -6.05 12.81 -19.09
C ALA A 446 -5.91 13.87 -20.20
N SER A 447 -5.08 13.58 -21.21
CA SER A 447 -4.82 14.52 -22.31
C SER A 447 -6.01 14.61 -23.29
N GLU A 448 -6.06 15.66 -24.13
CA GLU A 448 -7.08 15.74 -25.19
C GLU A 448 -6.97 14.54 -26.15
N MET A 449 -5.75 14.02 -26.38
CA MET A 449 -5.52 12.82 -27.19
C MET A 449 -6.20 11.59 -26.56
N GLU A 450 -6.07 11.43 -25.25
CA GLU A 450 -6.65 10.34 -24.45
C GLU A 450 -8.18 10.41 -24.41
N LEU A 451 -8.75 11.59 -24.17
CA LEU A 451 -10.19 11.83 -24.25
C LEU A 451 -10.76 11.53 -25.65
N ASN A 452 -9.96 11.71 -26.72
CA ASN A 452 -10.33 11.30 -28.07
C ASN A 452 -10.23 9.77 -28.31
N MET A 453 -9.45 9.02 -27.53
CA MET A 453 -9.45 7.53 -27.57
C MET A 453 -10.79 6.97 -27.07
N PHE A 454 -11.35 7.57 -26.02
CA PHE A 454 -12.67 7.22 -25.46
C PHE A 454 -13.87 7.89 -26.17
N SER A 455 -13.62 8.58 -27.29
CA SER A 455 -14.71 9.12 -28.11
C SER A 455 -15.49 8.00 -28.82
N LYS A 456 -16.78 8.21 -29.03
CA LYS A 456 -17.68 7.29 -29.75
C LYS A 456 -17.23 7.01 -31.20
N LYS A 457 -16.41 7.89 -31.78
CA LYS A 457 -15.77 7.67 -33.10
C LYS A 457 -14.59 6.70 -33.00
N SER A 458 -13.87 6.69 -31.88
CA SER A 458 -12.76 5.78 -31.64
C SER A 458 -13.26 4.39 -31.24
N TRP A 459 -14.22 4.30 -30.31
CA TRP A 459 -14.86 3.02 -29.95
C TRP A 459 -15.62 2.40 -31.13
N LYS A 460 -16.05 3.16 -32.15
CA LYS A 460 -16.52 2.60 -33.44
C LYS A 460 -15.43 1.94 -34.31
N ARG A 461 -14.24 1.69 -33.77
CA ARG A 461 -13.09 1.05 -34.44
C ARG A 461 -12.39 -0.01 -33.59
N THR A 462 -12.74 -0.10 -32.30
CA THR A 462 -12.40 -1.24 -31.43
C THR A 462 -13.29 -2.43 -31.80
N GLU A 463 -12.78 -3.64 -31.63
CA GLU A 463 -13.54 -4.89 -31.72
C GLU A 463 -14.30 -5.12 -30.41
N LYS A 464 -13.60 -5.33 -29.28
CA LYS A 464 -14.24 -5.65 -27.99
C LYS A 464 -15.11 -4.53 -27.45
N PHE A 465 -14.74 -3.27 -27.68
CA PHE A 465 -15.46 -2.08 -27.15
C PHE A 465 -16.35 -1.38 -28.19
N HIS A 466 -16.70 -2.05 -29.30
CA HIS A 466 -17.62 -1.47 -30.28
C HIS A 466 -18.96 -1.12 -29.61
N PRO A 467 -19.61 0.03 -29.90
CA PRO A 467 -20.82 0.45 -29.19
C PRO A 467 -22.03 -0.51 -29.28
N ASP A 468 -21.93 -1.52 -30.15
CA ASP A 468 -22.97 -2.47 -30.45
C ASP A 468 -22.62 -3.90 -29.95
N GLU A 469 -21.42 -4.12 -29.38
CA GLU A 469 -21.10 -5.37 -28.69
C GLU A 469 -21.93 -5.52 -27.42
N LEU A 470 -22.31 -6.76 -27.11
CA LEU A 470 -23.14 -7.11 -25.96
C LEU A 470 -22.29 -7.39 -24.73
N PHE A 471 -22.73 -6.86 -23.58
CA PHE A 471 -22.08 -7.06 -22.30
C PHE A 471 -23.09 -7.53 -21.26
N LYS A 472 -22.65 -8.45 -20.38
CA LYS A 472 -23.39 -8.80 -19.18
C LYS A 472 -23.45 -7.60 -18.21
N VAL A 473 -24.64 -7.00 -18.08
CA VAL A 473 -24.88 -5.81 -17.25
C VAL A 473 -25.48 -6.13 -15.89
N GLY A 474 -25.42 -5.15 -14.99
CA GLY A 474 -26.13 -5.18 -13.72
C GLY A 474 -26.43 -3.78 -13.18
N PRO A 475 -27.20 -3.70 -12.07
CA PRO A 475 -27.61 -2.42 -11.45
C PRO A 475 -26.48 -1.69 -10.68
N GLN A 476 -25.31 -2.32 -10.59
CA GLN A 476 -24.08 -1.82 -9.95
C GLN A 476 -22.88 -2.69 -10.37
N ALA A 477 -21.66 -2.23 -10.11
CA ALA A 477 -20.43 -2.87 -10.61
C ALA A 477 -20.12 -4.27 -10.06
N TYR A 478 -20.61 -4.62 -8.86
CA TYR A 478 -20.25 -5.87 -8.16
C TYR A 478 -21.48 -6.64 -7.64
N PRO A 479 -22.41 -7.08 -8.53
CA PRO A 479 -23.67 -7.69 -8.11
C PRO A 479 -23.48 -8.92 -7.21
N SER A 480 -22.51 -9.77 -7.53
CA SER A 480 -22.19 -11.01 -6.79
C SER A 480 -21.75 -10.75 -5.34
N LEU A 481 -21.01 -9.68 -5.05
CA LEU A 481 -20.53 -9.38 -3.69
C LEU A 481 -21.67 -9.01 -2.73
N THR A 482 -22.79 -8.51 -3.25
CA THR A 482 -23.95 -8.08 -2.44
C THR A 482 -25.14 -9.04 -2.57
N GLY A 483 -24.97 -10.18 -3.24
CA GLY A 483 -26.06 -11.12 -3.54
C GLY A 483 -27.12 -10.60 -4.51
N GLN A 484 -26.81 -9.56 -5.30
CA GLN A 484 -27.70 -9.10 -6.37
C GLN A 484 -27.51 -9.95 -7.63
N GLU A 485 -28.60 -10.13 -8.38
CA GLU A 485 -28.55 -10.77 -9.69
C GLU A 485 -28.01 -9.80 -10.75
N SER A 486 -27.30 -10.34 -11.74
CA SER A 486 -27.04 -9.64 -13.01
C SER A 486 -28.26 -9.81 -13.90
N CYS A 487 -28.38 -9.01 -14.96
CA CYS A 487 -29.47 -9.23 -15.91
C CYS A 487 -29.34 -10.57 -16.64
N SER A 488 -30.50 -11.13 -16.99
CA SER A 488 -30.64 -12.37 -17.74
C SER A 488 -30.33 -12.20 -19.23
N GLU A 489 -30.48 -10.98 -19.76
CA GLU A 489 -30.06 -10.58 -21.10
C GLU A 489 -28.83 -9.65 -21.03
N GLU A 490 -28.00 -9.71 -22.07
CA GLU A 490 -26.84 -8.83 -22.26
C GLU A 490 -27.26 -7.57 -23.02
N MET A 491 -26.60 -6.44 -22.77
CA MET A 491 -26.93 -5.14 -23.38
C MET A 491 -25.73 -4.54 -24.09
N SER A 492 -25.98 -3.82 -25.18
CA SER A 492 -24.91 -3.06 -25.81
C SER A 492 -24.59 -1.76 -25.07
N ILE A 493 -23.40 -1.23 -25.30
CA ILE A 493 -23.00 0.11 -24.83
C ILE A 493 -23.99 1.17 -25.31
N ARG A 494 -24.50 1.05 -26.54
CA ARG A 494 -25.55 1.90 -27.13
C ARG A 494 -26.87 1.79 -26.35
N ASP A 495 -27.24 0.62 -25.85
CA ASP A 495 -28.48 0.45 -25.08
C ASP A 495 -28.37 1.13 -23.71
N MET A 496 -27.24 0.94 -23.01
CA MET A 496 -26.94 1.68 -21.77
C MET A 496 -26.89 3.20 -21.97
N GLU A 497 -26.33 3.68 -23.09
CA GLU A 497 -26.32 5.10 -23.47
C GLU A 497 -27.72 5.68 -23.70
N ASN A 498 -28.64 4.86 -24.24
CA ASN A 498 -30.04 5.22 -24.44
C ASN A 498 -30.90 5.08 -23.16
N GLY A 499 -30.33 4.58 -22.06
CA GLY A 499 -31.04 4.37 -20.80
C GLY A 499 -31.88 3.09 -20.76
N ALA A 500 -31.45 2.04 -21.46
CA ALA A 500 -32.06 0.72 -21.35
C ALA A 500 -31.95 0.14 -19.92
N VAL A 501 -32.95 -0.66 -19.57
CA VAL A 501 -33.13 -1.31 -18.27
C VAL A 501 -33.69 -2.72 -18.50
N CYS A 502 -33.31 -3.67 -17.66
CA CYS A 502 -33.67 -5.08 -17.84
C CYS A 502 -35.13 -5.31 -17.37
N GLU A 503 -35.88 -6.22 -17.99
CA GLU A 503 -37.32 -6.42 -17.70
C GLU A 503 -37.58 -6.84 -16.24
N GLU A 504 -36.62 -7.54 -15.63
CA GLU A 504 -36.62 -7.95 -14.23
C GLU A 504 -36.27 -6.81 -13.24
N MET A 505 -35.67 -5.72 -13.72
CA MET A 505 -35.20 -4.59 -12.90
C MET A 505 -35.48 -3.21 -13.56
N PRO A 506 -36.72 -2.89 -13.99
CA PRO A 506 -37.01 -1.77 -14.88
C PRO A 506 -36.85 -0.38 -14.24
N GLU A 507 -36.64 -0.30 -12.93
CA GLU A 507 -36.32 0.95 -12.21
C GLU A 507 -34.82 1.12 -11.91
N LYS A 508 -34.00 0.07 -12.10
CA LYS A 508 -32.55 0.11 -11.83
C LYS A 508 -31.80 0.47 -13.13
N PRO A 509 -30.99 1.53 -13.18
CA PRO A 509 -30.16 1.88 -14.34
C PRO A 509 -28.97 0.93 -14.47
N MET A 510 -28.56 0.62 -15.71
CA MET A 510 -27.56 -0.41 -15.99
C MET A 510 -26.13 0.12 -16.16
N LEU A 511 -25.18 -0.70 -15.71
CA LEU A 511 -23.74 -0.50 -15.83
C LEU A 511 -23.04 -1.84 -16.08
N HIS A 512 -21.92 -1.78 -16.80
CA HIS A 512 -20.94 -2.84 -16.90
C HIS A 512 -19.59 -2.38 -16.31
N ALA A 513 -18.88 -3.32 -15.69
CA ALA A 513 -17.51 -3.14 -15.23
C ALA A 513 -16.73 -4.44 -15.42
N LEU A 514 -15.55 -4.35 -16.04
CA LEU A 514 -14.66 -5.49 -16.29
C LEU A 514 -13.25 -5.22 -15.77
N HIS A 515 -12.54 -6.30 -15.43
CA HIS A 515 -11.10 -6.28 -15.26
C HIS A 515 -10.49 -6.54 -16.66
N PRO A 516 -9.76 -5.58 -17.25
CA PRO A 516 -9.22 -5.72 -18.60
C PRO A 516 -8.08 -6.74 -18.66
N GLU A 517 -7.99 -7.43 -19.81
CA GLU A 517 -6.81 -8.21 -20.20
C GLU A 517 -5.83 -7.32 -20.98
N SER A 518 -4.56 -7.71 -21.14
CA SER A 518 -3.54 -6.85 -21.77
C SER A 518 -3.88 -6.42 -23.21
N SER A 519 -4.58 -7.27 -23.98
CA SER A 519 -5.13 -6.93 -25.30
C SER A 519 -6.19 -5.82 -25.25
N ASP A 520 -6.95 -5.71 -24.17
CA ASP A 520 -7.97 -4.68 -24.00
C ASP A 520 -7.33 -3.30 -23.86
N PHE A 521 -6.13 -3.22 -23.27
CA PHE A 521 -5.38 -1.98 -23.19
C PHE A 521 -4.82 -1.55 -24.54
N GLU A 522 -4.44 -2.47 -25.43
CA GLU A 522 -4.07 -2.14 -26.82
C GLU A 522 -5.25 -1.48 -27.57
N GLU A 523 -6.47 -1.99 -27.37
CA GLU A 523 -7.69 -1.40 -27.95
C GLU A 523 -8.08 -0.04 -27.34
N LEU A 524 -7.94 0.10 -26.01
CA LEU A 524 -8.36 1.30 -25.27
C LEU A 524 -7.34 2.44 -25.30
N TYR A 525 -6.04 2.11 -25.33
CA TYR A 525 -4.93 3.07 -25.27
C TYR A 525 -3.95 2.95 -26.47
N PRO A 526 -4.44 2.92 -27.73
CA PRO A 526 -3.62 2.58 -28.91
C PRO A 526 -2.55 3.63 -29.27
N ALA A 527 -2.56 4.83 -28.67
CA ALA A 527 -1.47 5.80 -28.84
C ALA A 527 -0.39 5.70 -27.73
N TYR A 528 -0.60 4.82 -26.75
CA TYR A 528 0.34 4.46 -25.69
C TYR A 528 0.85 3.02 -25.83
N ASP A 529 0.56 2.36 -26.97
CA ASP A 529 1.00 1.00 -27.27
C ASP A 529 0.58 -0.01 -26.17
N GLY A 530 -0.65 0.14 -25.66
CA GLY A 530 -1.20 -0.63 -24.55
C GLY A 530 -0.77 -0.15 -23.15
N ASN A 531 0.28 0.65 -23.02
CA ASN A 531 0.80 1.08 -21.72
C ASN A 531 -0.08 2.17 -21.06
N ILE A 532 -1.04 1.74 -20.23
CA ILE A 532 -1.89 2.64 -19.42
C ILE A 532 -1.11 3.51 -18.42
N LEU A 533 0.13 3.12 -18.06
CA LEU A 533 1.05 3.88 -17.21
C LEU A 533 2.07 4.73 -18.01
N ASP A 534 1.87 4.95 -19.32
CA ASP A 534 2.74 5.80 -20.13
C ASP A 534 2.86 7.22 -19.53
N SER A 535 4.07 7.80 -19.62
CA SER A 535 4.39 9.18 -19.24
C SER A 535 3.43 10.27 -19.75
N ARG A 536 2.72 10.02 -20.86
CA ARG A 536 1.73 10.86 -21.54
C ARG A 536 0.30 10.63 -21.02
N GLY A 537 0.06 9.45 -20.45
CA GLY A 537 -1.24 8.97 -19.98
C GLY A 537 -1.74 9.65 -18.71
N GLY A 538 -3.04 9.62 -18.44
CA GLY A 538 -3.63 10.20 -17.24
C GLY A 538 -3.17 9.53 -15.95
N PHE A 539 -2.85 8.23 -15.98
CA PHE A 539 -2.34 7.48 -14.81
C PHE A 539 -0.82 7.60 -14.60
N ARG A 540 -0.09 8.38 -15.42
CA ARG A 540 1.37 8.65 -15.31
C ARG A 540 1.85 9.00 -13.91
N THR A 541 0.97 9.57 -13.08
CA THR A 541 1.23 10.03 -11.73
C THR A 541 1.38 8.88 -10.73
N ILE A 542 0.71 7.75 -10.92
CA ILE A 542 0.83 6.58 -10.04
C ILE A 542 2.30 6.15 -9.95
N LYS A 543 3.00 5.99 -11.08
CA LYS A 543 4.41 5.59 -11.10
C LYS A 543 5.38 6.67 -10.58
N LYS A 544 4.92 7.93 -10.42
CA LYS A 544 5.66 8.99 -9.70
C LYS A 544 5.44 8.93 -8.19
N TRP A 545 4.26 8.50 -7.75
CA TRP A 545 3.81 8.45 -6.36
C TRP A 545 3.95 7.08 -5.70
N PHE A 546 4.24 6.03 -6.47
CA PHE A 546 4.45 4.68 -5.96
C PHE A 546 5.53 4.06 -6.83
N PRO A 547 6.82 4.29 -6.53
CA PRO A 547 7.93 3.75 -7.33
C PRO A 547 7.90 2.22 -7.35
N PHE A 548 7.38 1.59 -6.28
CA PHE A 548 7.15 0.15 -6.16
C PHE A 548 5.97 -0.40 -6.98
N ALA A 549 5.22 0.45 -7.69
CA ALA A 549 4.25 0.05 -8.70
C ALA A 549 4.93 0.07 -10.08
N GLU A 550 5.84 -0.87 -10.30
CA GLU A 550 6.67 -0.90 -11.50
C GLU A 550 5.95 -1.55 -12.68
N LYS A 551 5.15 -2.58 -12.42
CA LYS A 551 4.48 -3.44 -13.40
C LYS A 551 2.96 -3.20 -13.37
N GLU A 552 2.30 -3.45 -14.50
CA GLU A 552 0.83 -3.34 -14.62
C GLU A 552 0.11 -4.20 -13.58
N SER A 553 0.67 -5.36 -13.25
CA SER A 553 0.20 -6.34 -12.26
C SER A 553 0.15 -5.86 -10.80
N ASP A 554 0.86 -4.78 -10.47
CA ASP A 554 0.92 -4.24 -9.09
C ASP A 554 -0.38 -3.49 -8.72
N LEU A 555 -1.22 -3.26 -9.73
CA LEU A 555 -2.50 -2.57 -9.72
C LEU A 555 -3.61 -3.50 -10.25
N THR A 556 -4.73 -3.57 -9.54
CA THR A 556 -5.95 -4.21 -10.06
C THR A 556 -6.74 -3.18 -10.87
N TRP A 557 -6.70 -3.31 -12.19
CA TRP A 557 -7.39 -2.41 -13.11
C TRP A 557 -8.87 -2.75 -13.28
N GLN A 558 -9.67 -1.74 -13.61
CA GLN A 558 -11.07 -1.90 -14.03
C GLN A 558 -11.42 -0.87 -15.11
N VAL A 559 -12.21 -1.28 -16.10
CA VAL A 559 -12.87 -0.39 -17.07
C VAL A 559 -14.37 -0.45 -16.82
N PHE A 560 -15.05 0.69 -16.77
CA PHE A 560 -16.48 0.78 -16.48
C PHE A 560 -17.22 1.71 -17.44
N PHE A 561 -18.46 1.36 -17.75
CA PHE A 561 -19.38 2.21 -18.50
C PHE A 561 -20.84 1.92 -18.12
N GLY A 562 -21.69 2.96 -18.13
CA GLY A 562 -23.08 2.82 -17.73
C GLY A 562 -23.93 4.06 -17.99
N GLY A 563 -25.25 3.87 -17.95
CA GLY A 563 -26.24 4.91 -18.24
C GLY A 563 -26.36 5.97 -17.13
N ASP A 564 -27.20 6.98 -17.37
CA ASP A 564 -27.57 7.97 -16.35
C ASP A 564 -28.13 7.27 -15.09
N ARG A 565 -27.81 7.82 -13.91
CA ARG A 565 -28.15 7.30 -12.57
C ARG A 565 -27.49 5.97 -12.17
N SER A 566 -26.70 5.33 -13.05
CA SER A 566 -25.92 4.13 -12.72
C SER A 566 -24.69 4.44 -11.84
N GLY A 567 -23.91 3.43 -11.45
CA GLY A 567 -22.64 3.63 -10.74
C GLY A 567 -22.22 2.44 -9.89
N ALA A 568 -21.14 2.59 -9.13
CA ALA A 568 -20.77 1.65 -8.08
C ALA A 568 -21.55 1.94 -6.79
N THR A 569 -22.09 0.89 -6.17
CA THR A 569 -22.73 0.96 -4.85
C THR A 569 -21.76 1.43 -3.76
N TYR A 570 -22.25 1.60 -2.53
CA TYR A 570 -21.43 1.88 -1.38
C TYR A 570 -20.58 0.65 -0.98
N HIS A 571 -19.25 0.81 -1.00
CA HIS A 571 -18.26 -0.24 -0.75
C HIS A 571 -16.90 0.36 -0.32
N TRP A 572 -15.89 -0.48 -0.06
CA TRP A 572 -14.51 -0.05 0.23
C TRP A 572 -13.47 -1.10 -0.16
N HIS A 573 -12.22 -0.66 -0.37
CA HIS A 573 -11.06 -1.51 -0.68
C HIS A 573 -9.75 -0.78 -0.34
N GLU A 574 -8.62 -1.31 -0.82
CA GLU A 574 -7.29 -0.68 -0.80
C GLU A 574 -7.26 0.67 -1.57
N ALA A 575 -6.16 1.42 -1.50
CA ALA A 575 -6.06 2.75 -2.11
C ALA A 575 -6.26 2.69 -3.64
N ALA A 576 -7.00 3.64 -4.20
CA ALA A 576 -7.47 3.58 -5.58
C ALA A 576 -7.46 4.92 -6.32
N PHE A 577 -7.43 4.79 -7.64
CA PHE A 577 -7.35 5.87 -8.62
C PHE A 577 -8.48 5.70 -9.64
N ASN A 578 -9.13 6.78 -10.05
CA ASN A 578 -10.21 6.74 -11.05
C ASN A 578 -10.06 7.88 -12.05
N ILE A 579 -10.09 7.58 -13.35
CA ILE A 579 -10.15 8.60 -14.41
C ILE A 579 -11.49 8.50 -15.12
N LEU A 580 -12.15 9.64 -15.28
CA LEU A 580 -13.35 9.78 -16.09
C LEU A 580 -12.97 10.24 -17.49
N TYR A 581 -13.47 9.58 -18.53
CA TYR A 581 -13.25 9.98 -19.91
C TYR A 581 -14.51 10.52 -20.60
N VAL A 582 -15.69 10.10 -20.14
CA VAL A 582 -17.00 10.47 -20.68
C VAL A 582 -18.01 10.57 -19.53
N GLY A 583 -18.97 11.49 -19.64
CA GLY A 583 -20.01 11.73 -18.63
C GLY A 583 -19.55 12.66 -17.52
N THR A 584 -20.31 12.71 -16.42
CA THR A 584 -19.91 13.39 -15.17
C THR A 584 -20.25 12.45 -14.02
N LYS A 585 -19.37 12.30 -13.04
CA LYS A 585 -19.55 11.36 -11.92
C LYS A 585 -19.56 12.08 -10.59
N GLU A 586 -20.62 11.90 -9.81
CA GLU A 586 -20.68 12.30 -8.42
C GLU A 586 -20.17 11.16 -7.52
N TRP A 587 -19.35 11.52 -6.54
CA TRP A 587 -18.82 10.65 -5.51
C TRP A 587 -19.42 11.02 -4.17
N LYS A 588 -19.83 10.01 -3.40
CA LYS A 588 -20.04 10.10 -1.95
C LYS A 588 -18.93 9.30 -1.28
N VAL A 589 -18.19 9.91 -0.35
CA VAL A 589 -17.03 9.32 0.31
C VAL A 589 -17.13 9.58 1.80
N VAL A 590 -16.98 8.55 2.65
CA VAL A 590 -16.96 8.67 4.11
C VAL A 590 -15.64 8.13 4.68
N PRO A 591 -15.15 8.64 5.83
CA PRO A 591 -13.90 8.19 6.39
C PRO A 591 -13.86 6.70 6.77
N PRO A 592 -12.67 6.08 6.92
CA PRO A 592 -12.55 4.63 7.08
C PRO A 592 -13.18 4.01 8.34
N LEU A 593 -13.50 4.81 9.38
CA LEU A 593 -14.33 4.38 10.52
C LEU A 593 -15.78 4.06 10.11
N TYR A 594 -16.28 4.72 9.07
CA TYR A 594 -17.66 4.58 8.58
C TYR A 594 -17.76 3.68 7.34
N ARG A 595 -16.67 3.03 6.92
CA ARG A 595 -16.63 2.15 5.76
C ARG A 595 -17.64 0.99 5.89
N GLY A 596 -18.25 0.59 4.78
CA GLY A 596 -19.25 -0.47 4.77
C GLY A 596 -19.62 -0.93 3.37
N TRP A 597 -20.55 -1.87 3.26
CA TRP A 597 -21.04 -2.45 2.01
C TRP A 597 -22.54 -2.26 1.86
N SER A 598 -23.04 -2.13 0.63
CA SER A 598 -24.48 -2.11 0.35
C SER A 598 -24.81 -2.72 -1.01
N GLY A 599 -25.92 -3.44 -1.07
CA GLY A 599 -26.57 -3.94 -2.28
C GLY A 599 -27.68 -3.04 -2.78
N MET A 600 -27.77 -1.81 -2.29
CA MET A 600 -28.63 -0.79 -2.88
C MET A 600 -28.14 -0.40 -4.29
N THR A 601 -29.01 0.21 -5.10
CA THR A 601 -28.55 0.91 -6.31
C THR A 601 -27.69 2.11 -5.93
N ALA A 602 -26.80 2.55 -6.83
CA ALA A 602 -25.96 3.73 -6.64
C ALA A 602 -26.73 4.95 -6.11
N GLU A 603 -27.90 5.24 -6.69
CA GLU A 603 -28.77 6.34 -6.26
C GLU A 603 -29.35 6.15 -4.85
N LYS A 604 -29.83 4.94 -4.52
CA LYS A 604 -30.42 4.64 -3.20
C LYS A 604 -29.34 4.66 -2.11
N ALA A 605 -28.12 4.19 -2.42
CA ALA A 605 -26.97 4.27 -1.53
C ALA A 605 -26.53 5.72 -1.27
N SER A 606 -26.39 6.54 -2.32
CA SER A 606 -26.05 7.98 -2.22
C SER A 606 -27.00 8.74 -1.28
N LYS A 607 -28.30 8.40 -1.30
CA LYS A 607 -29.35 9.00 -0.46
C LYS A 607 -29.47 8.42 0.95
N ALA A 608 -28.74 7.35 1.27
CA ALA A 608 -28.81 6.64 2.56
C ALA A 608 -27.57 6.86 3.45
N LEU A 609 -26.53 7.51 2.92
CA LEU A 609 -25.36 7.96 3.69
C LEU A 609 -25.72 9.23 4.49
N ASP A 610 -25.22 9.35 5.73
CA ASP A 610 -25.46 10.54 6.56
C ASP A 610 -24.57 11.71 6.08
N GLU A 611 -25.19 12.82 5.69
CA GLU A 611 -24.51 14.03 5.19
C GLU A 611 -23.48 14.60 6.16
N LYS A 612 -23.58 14.33 7.48
CA LYS A 612 -22.63 14.81 8.49
C LYS A 612 -21.24 14.17 8.42
N ILE A 613 -21.16 12.96 7.86
CA ILE A 613 -19.93 12.16 7.75
C ILE A 613 -19.55 11.92 6.27
N THR A 614 -20.30 12.47 5.33
CA THR A 614 -20.15 12.21 3.90
C THR A 614 -19.60 13.42 3.16
N LEU A 615 -18.37 13.29 2.68
CA LEU A 615 -17.78 14.19 1.70
C LEU A 615 -18.37 13.88 0.31
N SER A 616 -18.72 14.91 -0.45
CA SER A 616 -19.12 14.77 -1.85
C SER A 616 -18.06 15.35 -2.78
N CYS A 617 -17.95 14.84 -4.01
CA CYS A 617 -17.14 15.46 -5.06
C CYS A 617 -17.68 15.13 -6.45
N VAL A 618 -17.67 16.10 -7.36
CA VAL A 618 -18.00 15.89 -8.77
C VAL A 618 -16.73 15.84 -9.62
N GLN A 619 -16.59 14.75 -10.35
CA GLN A 619 -15.50 14.44 -11.27
C GLN A 619 -15.93 14.68 -12.71
N GLN A 620 -15.13 15.42 -13.47
CA GLN A 620 -15.37 15.75 -14.89
C GLN A 620 -14.47 14.92 -15.82
N PRO A 621 -14.74 14.88 -17.14
CA PRO A 621 -13.87 14.23 -18.12
C PRO A 621 -12.45 14.80 -18.10
N GLY A 622 -11.48 13.92 -17.83
CA GLY A 622 -10.06 14.24 -17.69
C GLY A 622 -9.56 14.25 -16.26
N ASP A 623 -10.45 14.25 -15.25
CA ASP A 623 -10.07 14.33 -13.85
C ASP A 623 -9.66 12.96 -13.29
N LEU A 624 -8.55 12.93 -12.55
CA LEU A 624 -8.07 11.77 -11.78
C LEU A 624 -8.48 11.96 -10.32
N LEU A 625 -9.31 11.06 -9.79
CA LEU A 625 -9.63 11.01 -8.36
C LEU A 625 -8.74 10.01 -7.64
N TYR A 626 -8.17 10.42 -6.50
CA TYR A 626 -7.52 9.53 -5.53
C TYR A 626 -8.44 9.28 -4.33
N ILE A 627 -8.72 8.01 -4.06
CA ILE A 627 -9.42 7.52 -2.87
C ILE A 627 -8.41 6.74 -2.00
N PRO A 628 -8.10 7.20 -0.78
CA PRO A 628 -7.13 6.52 0.08
C PRO A 628 -7.65 5.18 0.62
N THR A 629 -6.73 4.40 1.19
CA THR A 629 -6.96 3.09 1.79
C THR A 629 -8.20 3.08 2.70
N TYR A 630 -9.11 2.13 2.47
CA TYR A 630 -10.29 1.84 3.31
C TYR A 630 -11.35 2.95 3.43
N TRP A 631 -11.28 4.03 2.65
CA TRP A 631 -12.39 5.01 2.58
C TRP A 631 -13.64 4.35 1.96
N GLY A 632 -14.76 4.47 2.66
CA GLY A 632 -16.06 4.00 2.17
C GLY A 632 -16.57 4.93 1.08
N HIS A 633 -16.94 4.40 -0.07
CA HIS A 633 -17.34 5.24 -1.20
C HIS A 633 -18.41 4.62 -2.11
N ASN A 634 -19.18 5.51 -2.72
CA ASN A 634 -20.26 5.26 -3.68
C ASN A 634 -20.09 6.24 -4.86
N THR A 635 -20.41 5.80 -6.07
CA THR A 635 -20.36 6.64 -7.27
C THR A 635 -21.70 6.66 -7.97
N PHE A 636 -22.05 7.81 -8.55
CA PHE A 636 -23.33 8.06 -9.19
C PHE A 636 -23.10 8.84 -10.50
N ASN A 637 -23.46 8.22 -11.61
CA ASN A 637 -23.21 8.71 -12.95
C ASN A 637 -24.32 9.68 -13.38
N HIS A 638 -23.94 10.89 -13.77
CA HIS A 638 -24.83 11.89 -14.38
C HIS A 638 -24.61 11.86 -15.90
N GLY A 639 -25.57 11.29 -16.62
CA GLY A 639 -25.46 10.98 -18.05
C GLY A 639 -24.69 9.69 -18.32
N PHE A 640 -24.63 9.28 -19.60
CA PHE A 640 -23.84 8.11 -19.98
C PHE A 640 -22.35 8.37 -19.74
N THR A 641 -21.71 7.43 -19.05
CA THR A 641 -20.41 7.62 -18.42
C THR A 641 -19.45 6.50 -18.82
N ILE A 642 -18.17 6.84 -19.06
CA ILE A 642 -17.07 5.88 -19.27
C ILE A 642 -15.86 6.34 -18.46
N GLY A 643 -15.15 5.41 -17.84
CA GLY A 643 -13.85 5.65 -17.25
C GLY A 643 -13.06 4.38 -16.95
N ALA A 644 -11.89 4.56 -16.35
CA ALA A 644 -11.03 3.49 -15.87
C ALA A 644 -10.66 3.71 -14.40
N ALA A 645 -10.33 2.63 -13.70
CA ALA A 645 -9.90 2.64 -12.31
C ALA A 645 -8.69 1.72 -12.11
N ALA A 646 -7.90 2.02 -11.08
CA ALA A 646 -6.78 1.20 -10.63
C ALA A 646 -6.79 1.12 -9.10
N ILE A 647 -6.78 -0.09 -8.55
CA ILE A 647 -6.63 -0.31 -7.10
C ILE A 647 -5.20 -0.77 -6.84
N LEU A 648 -4.44 0.00 -6.06
CA LEU A 648 -3.04 -0.28 -5.76
C LEU A 648 -2.95 -1.35 -4.67
N SER A 649 -2.21 -2.42 -4.96
CA SER A 649 -2.06 -3.54 -4.02
C SER A 649 -1.51 -3.10 -2.66
N LYS A 650 -1.93 -3.78 -1.58
CA LYS A 650 -1.41 -3.52 -0.22
C LYS A 650 0.11 -3.71 -0.13
N ALA A 651 0.69 -4.57 -0.98
CA ALA A 651 2.14 -4.74 -1.08
C ALA A 651 2.82 -3.49 -1.63
N ALA A 652 2.36 -2.94 -2.76
CA ALA A 652 2.93 -1.74 -3.37
C ALA A 652 2.76 -0.48 -2.48
N GLN A 653 1.63 -0.36 -1.77
CA GLN A 653 1.44 0.68 -0.73
C GLN A 653 2.40 0.58 0.47
N MET A 654 2.95 -0.60 0.74
CA MET A 654 3.77 -0.90 1.92
C MET A 654 5.24 -1.11 1.57
N GLY A 655 5.72 -0.63 0.43
CA GLY A 655 7.12 -0.83 0.00
C GLY A 655 7.49 -2.30 -0.20
N GLY A 656 6.60 -3.09 -0.80
CA GLY A 656 6.82 -4.50 -1.11
C GLY A 656 6.36 -5.48 -0.02
N LYS A 657 6.95 -6.68 0.00
CA LYS A 657 6.64 -7.77 0.95
C LYS A 657 6.91 -7.35 2.40
N SER A 658 6.12 -7.84 3.35
CA SER A 658 6.27 -7.53 4.78
C SER A 658 7.65 -7.94 5.30
N LEU A 659 8.38 -7.00 5.90
CA LEU A 659 9.65 -7.26 6.59
C LEU A 659 9.49 -8.07 7.89
N ARG A 660 8.27 -8.14 8.45
CA ARG A 660 8.11 -8.67 9.81
C ARG A 660 8.25 -10.19 9.85
N GLY A 661 9.32 -10.66 10.49
CA GLY A 661 9.64 -12.08 10.63
C GLY A 661 10.38 -12.68 9.44
N VAL A 662 10.64 -11.88 8.39
CA VAL A 662 11.71 -12.15 7.42
C VAL A 662 13.01 -11.78 8.13
N LYS A 663 13.93 -12.73 8.31
CA LYS A 663 15.31 -12.35 8.67
C LYS A 663 15.87 -11.55 7.50
N LEU A 664 16.67 -10.52 7.76
CA LEU A 664 17.34 -9.76 6.70
C LEU A 664 18.28 -10.64 5.84
N SER A 665 18.69 -11.81 6.34
CA SER A 665 19.41 -12.86 5.60
C SER A 665 18.54 -13.77 4.71
N ASP A 666 17.22 -13.78 4.88
CA ASP A 666 16.28 -14.71 4.22
C ASP A 666 15.38 -14.01 3.19
N GLU A 667 15.88 -12.96 2.53
CA GLU A 667 15.39 -12.59 1.20
C GLU A 667 15.77 -13.67 0.17
N LYS A 668 15.15 -14.84 0.29
CA LYS A 668 15.06 -15.78 -0.82
C LYS A 668 14.28 -15.11 -1.93
N LYS A 669 15.06 -14.61 -2.89
CA LYS A 669 14.82 -14.57 -4.33
C LYS A 669 13.34 -14.50 -4.69
N SER A 670 12.91 -13.35 -5.19
CA SER A 670 11.94 -13.37 -6.30
C SER A 670 12.35 -14.46 -7.29
N ASN A 671 11.37 -15.18 -7.86
CA ASN A 671 11.65 -16.08 -8.97
C ASN A 671 11.90 -15.24 -10.23
N ASP A 672 13.01 -14.51 -10.23
CA ASP A 672 13.66 -13.97 -11.41
C ASP A 672 14.34 -15.14 -12.14
N ASN A 673 13.49 -16.07 -12.60
CA ASN A 673 13.81 -17.03 -13.65
C ASN A 673 13.69 -16.38 -15.05
N ASP A 674 13.39 -15.09 -15.09
CA ASP A 674 13.47 -14.23 -16.28
C ASP A 674 14.88 -13.65 -16.42
N ASP A 675 15.83 -14.52 -16.77
CA ASP A 675 17.06 -14.18 -17.49
C ASP A 675 17.94 -13.02 -16.95
N ASP A 676 18.78 -13.32 -15.96
CA ASP A 676 20.12 -12.70 -15.93
C ASP A 676 20.88 -13.22 -17.17
N LYS A 677 20.70 -12.52 -18.30
CA LYS A 677 21.39 -12.74 -19.59
C LYS A 677 22.48 -11.71 -19.87
N ASP A 678 23.15 -11.26 -18.80
CA ASP A 678 24.60 -11.09 -18.86
C ASP A 678 25.23 -12.51 -18.93
N ASP A 679 26.29 -12.72 -19.73
CA ASP A 679 26.87 -14.04 -20.08
C ASP A 679 27.68 -14.71 -18.93
N ASP A 680 27.24 -14.57 -17.67
CA ASP A 680 27.88 -15.06 -16.44
C ASP A 680 27.01 -16.11 -15.70
N ASN A 681 26.33 -17.01 -16.46
CA ASN A 681 25.37 -17.99 -15.94
C ASN A 681 25.94 -19.15 -15.09
N ASP A 682 27.26 -19.20 -14.83
CA ASP A 682 27.93 -20.32 -14.15
C ASP A 682 28.18 -20.10 -12.63
N ILE A 683 28.09 -18.88 -12.10
CA ILE A 683 28.51 -18.55 -10.70
C ILE A 683 27.31 -18.46 -9.73
N SER A 684 26.41 -19.45 -9.74
CA SER A 684 25.11 -19.38 -9.04
C SER A 684 24.97 -20.20 -7.74
N ASP A 685 25.96 -21.03 -7.38
CA ASP A 685 25.87 -22.03 -6.29
C ASP A 685 26.83 -21.79 -5.09
N LEU A 686 27.41 -20.59 -4.98
CA LEU A 686 28.25 -20.22 -3.84
C LEU A 686 27.41 -19.90 -2.60
N SER A 687 27.48 -20.77 -1.59
CA SER A 687 26.86 -20.55 -0.27
C SER A 687 27.52 -19.37 0.46
N MET A 688 26.73 -18.59 1.21
CA MET A 688 27.30 -17.69 2.22
C MET A 688 28.11 -18.50 3.24
N THR A 689 29.35 -18.11 3.45
CA THR A 689 30.25 -18.68 4.45
C THR A 689 30.15 -17.85 5.73
N ASP A 690 30.13 -18.51 6.89
CA ASP A 690 30.39 -17.81 8.15
C ASP A 690 31.80 -17.20 8.09
N PRO A 691 32.03 -16.00 8.66
CA PRO A 691 33.37 -15.42 8.77
C PRO A 691 34.31 -16.44 9.45
N PRO A 692 35.54 -16.66 8.92
CA PRO A 692 36.38 -17.79 9.31
C PRO A 692 36.63 -17.80 10.82
N GLY A 693 36.00 -18.76 11.50
CA GLY A 693 35.76 -18.77 12.94
C GLY A 693 37.00 -19.10 13.78
N ASN A 694 38.06 -18.28 13.66
CA ASN A 694 39.35 -18.45 14.30
C ASN A 694 40.03 -19.80 13.96
N SER A 695 39.82 -20.29 12.73
CA SER A 695 40.58 -21.39 12.13
C SER A 695 41.95 -20.88 11.67
N ASP A 696 43.01 -21.67 11.86
CA ASP A 696 44.37 -21.40 11.34
C ASP A 696 44.48 -21.59 9.80
N GLU A 697 43.39 -21.37 9.07
CA GLU A 697 43.25 -21.63 7.65
C GLU A 697 43.83 -20.45 6.84
N LYS A 698 44.93 -20.70 6.15
CA LYS A 698 45.67 -19.67 5.42
C LYS A 698 45.04 -19.40 4.07
N VAL A 699 44.39 -18.24 3.93
CA VAL A 699 44.10 -17.66 2.62
C VAL A 699 45.45 -17.40 1.90
N PRO A 700 45.73 -18.03 0.75
CA PRO A 700 47.05 -17.93 0.12
C PRO A 700 47.21 -16.63 -0.67
N PHE A 701 46.14 -16.13 -1.28
CA PHE A 701 46.11 -14.87 -2.00
C PHE A 701 44.74 -14.19 -1.95
N LEU A 702 44.71 -12.87 -2.17
CA LEU A 702 43.49 -12.07 -2.29
C LEU A 702 43.56 -11.21 -3.57
N PHE A 703 42.49 -11.27 -4.36
CA PHE A 703 42.34 -10.50 -5.59
C PHE A 703 41.31 -9.37 -5.39
N VAL A 704 41.75 -8.12 -5.56
CA VAL A 704 40.82 -6.97 -5.59
C VAL A 704 40.29 -6.77 -7.01
N HIS A 705 39.10 -7.30 -7.28
CA HIS A 705 38.44 -7.13 -8.57
C HIS A 705 37.84 -5.72 -8.70
N ILE A 706 38.43 -4.89 -9.56
CA ILE A 706 37.90 -3.57 -9.91
C ILE A 706 36.99 -3.66 -11.16
N ASN A 707 35.82 -3.02 -11.12
CA ASN A 707 34.89 -3.02 -12.26
C ASN A 707 35.58 -2.59 -13.58
N LYS A 708 35.41 -3.43 -14.61
CA LYS A 708 35.86 -3.26 -16.01
C LYS A 708 37.39 -3.23 -16.24
N THR A 709 38.17 -3.75 -15.28
CA THR A 709 39.63 -4.00 -15.44
C THR A 709 39.97 -5.46 -15.84
N GLY A 710 38.97 -6.27 -16.21
CA GLY A 710 39.17 -7.62 -16.76
C GLY A 710 39.10 -8.76 -15.74
N GLY A 711 38.74 -8.47 -14.48
CA GLY A 711 38.76 -9.47 -13.41
C GLY A 711 37.82 -10.66 -13.60
N THR A 712 36.71 -10.57 -14.35
CA THR A 712 35.90 -11.76 -14.69
C THR A 712 36.73 -12.85 -15.40
N SER A 713 37.62 -12.48 -16.32
CA SER A 713 38.51 -13.43 -17.01
C SER A 713 39.54 -14.06 -16.06
N LEU A 714 39.98 -13.32 -15.04
CA LEU A 714 40.87 -13.85 -14.00
C LEU A 714 40.12 -14.76 -13.02
N ILE A 715 38.91 -14.39 -12.62
CA ILE A 715 38.09 -15.14 -11.67
C ILE A 715 37.70 -16.50 -12.25
N ARG A 716 37.27 -16.57 -13.52
CA ARG A 716 37.08 -17.85 -14.23
C ARG A 716 38.36 -18.70 -14.26
N MET A 717 39.52 -18.07 -14.47
CA MET A 717 40.82 -18.77 -14.43
C MET A 717 41.22 -19.24 -13.02
N PHE A 718 40.78 -18.56 -11.95
CA PHE A 718 40.94 -19.03 -10.57
C PHE A 718 39.95 -20.15 -10.24
N GLU A 719 38.70 -20.06 -10.67
CA GLU A 719 37.69 -21.12 -10.52
C GLU A 719 38.11 -22.41 -11.24
N GLU A 720 38.65 -22.31 -12.47
CA GLU A 720 39.18 -23.46 -13.23
C GLU A 720 40.39 -24.17 -12.61
N ARG A 721 41.20 -23.47 -11.80
CA ARG A 721 42.60 -23.89 -11.52
C ARG A 721 43.03 -23.79 -10.08
N CYS A 722 42.36 -22.95 -9.30
CA CYS A 722 42.69 -22.55 -7.95
C CYS A 722 41.45 -22.68 -7.03
N GLU A 723 40.53 -23.62 -7.33
CA GLU A 723 39.28 -23.85 -6.59
C GLU A 723 39.49 -24.05 -5.09
N GLU A 724 40.57 -24.75 -4.70
CA GLU A 724 40.96 -24.96 -3.29
C GLU A 724 41.66 -23.72 -2.65
N GLU A 725 42.04 -22.74 -3.46
CA GLU A 725 42.98 -21.66 -3.09
C GLU A 725 42.39 -20.24 -3.23
N TYR A 726 41.30 -20.06 -3.99
CA TYR A 726 40.64 -18.78 -4.25
C TYR A 726 39.32 -18.65 -3.49
N SER A 727 39.23 -17.65 -2.61
CA SER A 727 38.01 -17.40 -1.82
C SER A 727 37.01 -16.50 -2.56
N GLY A 728 36.18 -17.10 -3.42
CA GLY A 728 35.10 -16.42 -4.16
C GLY A 728 33.85 -16.05 -3.32
N GLY A 729 33.93 -16.13 -1.99
CA GLY A 729 32.77 -16.08 -1.08
C GLY A 729 31.98 -14.78 -1.03
N GLN A 730 30.86 -14.84 -0.32
CA GLN A 730 29.96 -13.71 -0.04
C GLN A 730 29.70 -13.61 1.47
N TRP A 731 29.65 -12.39 2.01
CA TRP A 731 29.49 -12.14 3.43
C TRP A 731 28.58 -10.96 3.74
N LEU A 732 28.36 -10.74 5.04
CA LEU A 732 27.75 -9.55 5.63
C LEU A 732 28.79 -8.92 6.56
N ASP A 733 28.83 -7.58 6.65
CA ASP A 733 29.60 -6.87 7.67
C ASP A 733 28.81 -6.71 9.00
N GLU A 734 29.37 -6.00 9.99
CA GLU A 734 28.73 -5.81 11.30
C GLU A 734 27.39 -5.05 11.22
N ASP A 735 27.18 -4.24 10.19
CA ASP A 735 25.94 -3.49 9.93
C ASP A 735 24.95 -4.24 9.01
N ASN A 736 25.31 -5.44 8.53
CA ASN A 736 24.58 -6.28 7.58
C ASN A 736 24.57 -5.78 6.12
N ASN A 737 25.57 -4.98 5.70
CA ASN A 737 25.73 -4.69 4.27
C ASN A 737 26.29 -5.92 3.56
N HIS A 738 25.80 -6.19 2.34
CA HIS A 738 26.14 -7.40 1.59
C HIS A 738 27.35 -7.19 0.70
N HIS A 739 28.44 -7.90 1.03
CA HIS A 739 29.70 -7.89 0.32
C HIS A 739 29.93 -9.21 -0.42
N ARG A 740 30.70 -9.14 -1.52
CA ARG A 740 31.07 -10.29 -2.36
C ARG A 740 32.52 -10.14 -2.75
N ALA A 741 33.32 -11.20 -2.70
CA ALA A 741 34.72 -11.19 -3.18
C ALA A 741 34.80 -10.62 -4.61
N PHE A 742 33.81 -10.96 -5.44
CA PHE A 742 33.52 -10.29 -6.70
C PHE A 742 33.09 -8.83 -6.47
N HIS A 743 34.07 -7.91 -6.63
CA HIS A 743 33.99 -6.47 -6.33
C HIS A 743 34.07 -6.06 -4.84
N ALA A 744 34.70 -6.86 -3.99
CA ALA A 744 35.16 -6.39 -2.68
C ALA A 744 36.39 -5.48 -2.82
N THR A 745 36.52 -4.50 -1.92
CA THR A 745 37.69 -3.62 -1.80
C THR A 745 38.70 -4.14 -0.76
N ALA A 746 39.92 -3.61 -0.77
CA ALA A 746 40.94 -3.92 0.23
C ALA A 746 40.44 -3.61 1.67
N HIS A 747 39.70 -2.52 1.86
CA HIS A 747 39.01 -2.20 3.12
C HIS A 747 38.07 -3.34 3.54
N ALA A 748 37.13 -3.73 2.68
CA ALA A 748 36.17 -4.81 2.95
C ALA A 748 36.84 -6.17 3.25
N TYR A 749 37.94 -6.50 2.56
CA TYR A 749 38.71 -7.71 2.83
C TYR A 749 39.49 -7.64 4.15
N ILE A 750 40.01 -6.46 4.53
CA ILE A 750 40.72 -6.24 5.80
C ILE A 750 39.76 -6.35 6.99
N ASP A 751 38.53 -5.88 6.85
CA ASP A 751 37.48 -6.02 7.88
C ASP A 751 37.06 -7.49 8.04
N TYR A 752 36.80 -8.18 6.91
CA TYR A 752 36.28 -9.54 6.92
C TYR A 752 37.30 -10.60 7.35
N TYR A 753 38.52 -10.57 6.80
CA TYR A 753 39.56 -11.54 7.14
C TYR A 753 40.46 -11.09 8.29
N GLY A 754 40.38 -9.82 8.71
CA GLY A 754 41.29 -9.19 9.65
C GLY A 754 42.64 -8.83 9.02
N ARG A 755 43.17 -7.65 9.38
CA ARG A 755 44.41 -7.09 8.80
C ARG A 755 45.61 -8.05 8.78
N LYS A 756 45.78 -8.91 9.80
CA LYS A 756 46.85 -9.92 9.82
C LYS A 756 46.74 -10.91 8.65
N THR A 757 45.53 -11.35 8.30
CA THR A 757 45.30 -12.31 7.21
C THR A 757 45.53 -11.66 5.85
N TRP A 758 45.21 -10.36 5.72
CA TRP A 758 45.60 -9.54 4.57
C TRP A 758 47.12 -9.44 4.44
N ASP A 759 47.82 -9.06 5.51
CA ASP A 759 49.28 -8.89 5.53
C ASP A 759 50.07 -10.22 5.38
N ASP A 760 49.45 -11.37 5.68
CA ASP A 760 50.03 -12.72 5.52
C ASP A 760 49.79 -13.34 4.12
N ALA A 761 48.90 -12.75 3.29
CA ALA A 761 48.48 -13.27 1.99
C ALA A 761 49.10 -12.48 0.82
N TYR A 762 49.30 -13.13 -0.33
CA TYR A 762 49.69 -12.42 -1.55
C TYR A 762 48.53 -11.57 -2.07
N THR A 763 48.66 -10.24 -2.05
CA THR A 763 47.59 -9.32 -2.42
C THR A 763 47.87 -8.66 -3.77
N PHE A 764 46.93 -8.75 -4.71
CA PHE A 764 47.11 -8.14 -6.03
C PHE A 764 45.82 -7.58 -6.62
N ALA A 765 45.98 -6.71 -7.63
CA ALA A 765 44.88 -6.15 -8.41
C ALA A 765 45.27 -5.98 -9.87
N VAL A 766 44.24 -5.90 -10.73
CA VAL A 766 44.38 -5.39 -12.10
C VAL A 766 43.72 -4.03 -12.19
N VAL A 767 44.49 -3.02 -12.60
CA VAL A 767 44.01 -1.68 -12.95
C VAL A 767 44.00 -1.51 -14.47
N ARG A 768 43.39 -0.43 -14.93
CA ARG A 768 43.31 -0.08 -16.36
C ARG A 768 43.49 1.43 -16.52
N HIS A 769 43.93 1.89 -17.69
CA HIS A 769 44.03 3.32 -17.96
C HIS A 769 42.68 4.01 -17.69
N PRO A 770 42.58 5.08 -16.87
CA PRO A 770 41.29 5.57 -16.36
C PRO A 770 40.25 5.93 -17.43
N LEU A 771 40.67 6.56 -18.54
CA LEU A 771 39.80 6.81 -19.69
C LEU A 771 39.29 5.51 -20.33
N ALA A 772 40.13 4.47 -20.43
CA ALA A 772 39.76 3.20 -21.02
C ALA A 772 38.77 2.42 -20.12
N ARG A 773 38.94 2.50 -18.78
CA ARG A 773 37.95 2.01 -17.81
C ARG A 773 36.60 2.70 -18.02
N GLN A 774 36.58 4.04 -18.10
CA GLN A 774 35.30 4.76 -18.26
C GLN A 774 34.63 4.59 -19.62
N VAL A 775 35.38 4.58 -20.72
CA VAL A 775 34.85 4.22 -22.05
C VAL A 775 34.24 2.82 -22.02
N SER A 776 34.94 1.83 -21.45
CA SER A 776 34.46 0.46 -21.33
C SER A 776 33.26 0.30 -20.40
N ASN A 777 33.15 1.14 -19.36
CA ASN A 777 32.02 1.19 -18.43
C ASN A 777 30.77 1.77 -19.09
N PHE A 778 30.90 2.89 -19.82
CA PHE A 778 29.81 3.51 -20.58
C PHE A 778 29.21 2.57 -21.64
N PHE A 779 30.05 2.02 -22.52
CA PHE A 779 29.54 1.16 -23.60
C PHE A 779 28.96 -0.16 -23.10
N PHE A 780 29.44 -0.67 -21.96
CA PHE A 780 28.84 -1.83 -21.30
C PHE A 780 27.40 -1.52 -20.87
N LEU A 781 27.21 -0.52 -20.01
CA LEU A 781 25.89 -0.14 -19.47
C LEU A 781 24.90 0.31 -20.56
N ALA A 782 25.38 0.95 -21.62
CA ALA A 782 24.55 1.30 -22.77
C ALA A 782 24.19 0.09 -23.66
N SER A 783 24.96 -1.01 -23.59
CA SER A 783 24.74 -2.21 -24.40
C SER A 783 23.91 -3.29 -23.72
N THR A 784 24.00 -3.46 -22.39
CA THR A 784 23.21 -4.43 -21.61
C THR A 784 21.78 -3.97 -21.33
N GLY A 785 21.28 -3.00 -22.12
CA GLY A 785 19.88 -2.67 -22.21
C GLY A 785 19.30 -1.91 -21.01
N CYS A 786 19.37 -0.57 -21.06
CA CYS A 786 18.58 0.32 -20.20
C CYS A 786 17.04 0.12 -20.30
N GLN A 787 16.59 -0.73 -21.24
CA GLN A 787 15.21 -1.18 -21.39
C GLN A 787 14.85 -2.36 -20.46
N GLN A 788 15.81 -3.24 -20.14
CA GLN A 788 15.61 -4.41 -19.27
C GLN A 788 15.87 -4.06 -17.80
N ASN A 789 16.98 -3.38 -17.51
CA ASN A 789 17.40 -3.09 -16.12
C ASN A 789 17.57 -1.57 -15.90
N GLY A 790 16.48 -0.82 -16.10
CA GLY A 790 16.47 0.65 -16.20
C GLY A 790 16.89 1.41 -14.93
N SER A 791 16.91 0.76 -13.76
CA SER A 791 17.39 1.30 -12.49
C SER A 791 18.87 1.70 -12.57
N LYS A 792 19.74 0.78 -12.97
CA LYS A 792 21.20 0.95 -13.10
C LYS A 792 21.56 2.07 -14.09
N CYS A 793 20.85 2.16 -15.21
CA CYS A 793 21.06 3.25 -16.18
C CYS A 793 20.60 4.62 -15.65
N LYS A 794 19.44 4.68 -14.97
CA LYS A 794 18.92 5.91 -14.36
C LYS A 794 19.86 6.42 -13.26
N GLU A 795 20.35 5.54 -12.41
CA GLU A 795 21.34 5.83 -11.36
C GLU A 795 22.61 6.46 -11.96
N ARG A 796 23.19 5.82 -12.97
CA ARG A 796 24.47 6.25 -13.58
C ARG A 796 24.30 7.20 -14.76
N LEU A 797 23.10 7.78 -14.90
CA LEU A 797 22.69 8.76 -15.92
C LEU A 797 23.00 8.33 -17.37
N ILE A 798 23.04 7.03 -17.62
CA ILE A 798 23.27 6.44 -18.95
C ILE A 798 22.01 6.69 -19.79
N PRO A 799 22.10 7.43 -20.91
CA PRO A 799 20.98 7.60 -21.81
C PRO A 799 20.68 6.29 -22.55
N THR A 800 19.39 6.03 -22.84
CA THR A 800 18.99 4.95 -23.75
C THR A 800 19.54 5.22 -25.15
N LEU A 801 20.38 4.31 -25.67
CA LEU A 801 21.07 4.45 -26.95
C LEU A 801 21.05 3.12 -27.70
N ASP A 802 20.80 3.16 -29.01
CA ASP A 802 21.12 2.05 -29.90
C ASP A 802 22.59 2.15 -30.33
N ILE A 803 23.47 1.58 -29.50
CA ILE A 803 24.92 1.52 -29.76
C ILE A 803 25.26 0.76 -31.05
N SER A 804 24.35 -0.08 -31.57
CA SER A 804 24.57 -0.88 -32.77
C SER A 804 24.45 -0.10 -34.07
N SER A 805 23.53 0.88 -34.14
CA SER A 805 23.32 1.72 -35.34
C SER A 805 24.08 3.05 -35.32
N MET A 806 24.56 3.50 -34.15
CA MET A 806 25.31 4.74 -33.99
C MET A 806 26.69 4.70 -34.69
N SER A 807 27.07 5.79 -35.37
CA SER A 807 28.43 5.93 -35.90
C SER A 807 29.45 6.15 -34.78
N ASP A 808 30.72 5.89 -35.07
CA ASP A 808 31.83 6.12 -34.13
C ASP A 808 31.90 7.57 -33.62
N LYS A 809 31.46 8.54 -34.44
CA LYS A 809 31.33 9.94 -34.01
C LYS A 809 30.20 10.11 -33.00
N ASP A 810 29.03 9.54 -33.27
CA ASP A 810 27.86 9.66 -32.39
C ASP A 810 28.10 8.93 -31.05
N LYS A 811 28.84 7.82 -31.08
CA LYS A 811 29.34 7.11 -29.89
C LYS A 811 30.22 7.99 -29.02
N MET A 812 31.18 8.73 -29.61
CA MET A 812 32.00 9.72 -28.89
C MET A 812 31.15 10.89 -28.37
N ASP A 813 30.32 11.50 -29.22
CA ASP A 813 29.46 12.63 -28.83
C ASP A 813 28.42 12.26 -27.77
N ALA A 814 28.03 10.99 -27.65
CA ALA A 814 27.24 10.46 -26.53
C ALA A 814 28.06 10.32 -25.25
N PHE A 815 29.25 9.72 -25.31
CA PHE A 815 30.16 9.59 -24.16
C PHE A 815 30.54 10.95 -23.56
N HIS A 816 30.85 11.95 -24.39
CA HIS A 816 31.20 13.30 -23.92
C HIS A 816 30.04 13.98 -23.16
N ARG A 817 28.81 13.80 -23.63
CA ARG A 817 27.60 14.29 -22.94
C ARG A 817 27.36 13.54 -21.64
N TRP A 818 27.57 12.22 -21.63
CA TRP A 818 27.44 11.40 -20.43
C TRP A 818 28.45 11.80 -19.35
N ILE A 819 29.75 11.85 -19.66
CA ILE A 819 30.81 12.29 -18.73
C ILE A 819 30.48 13.67 -18.12
N LEU A 820 30.04 14.63 -18.95
CA LEU A 820 29.69 15.97 -18.47
C LEU A 820 28.45 15.97 -17.55
N ASN A 821 27.46 15.12 -17.82
CA ASN A 821 26.28 15.00 -16.97
C ASN A 821 26.61 14.34 -15.63
N VAL A 822 27.32 13.21 -15.66
CA VAL A 822 27.76 12.48 -14.46
C VAL A 822 28.69 13.34 -13.59
N TYR A 823 29.63 14.08 -14.18
CA TYR A 823 30.49 15.03 -13.45
C TYR A 823 29.67 16.12 -12.72
N ARG A 824 28.60 16.63 -13.34
CA ARG A 824 27.75 17.68 -12.76
C ARG A 824 26.81 17.17 -11.67
N SER A 825 26.42 15.90 -11.73
CA SER A 825 25.52 15.28 -10.75
C SER A 825 26.27 14.67 -9.58
N PHE A 826 27.47 14.15 -9.82
CA PHE A 826 28.31 13.47 -8.83
C PHE A 826 29.75 14.06 -8.85
N PRO A 827 29.91 15.36 -8.54
CA PRO A 827 31.22 16.02 -8.54
C PRO A 827 32.13 15.44 -7.45
N PRO A 828 33.44 15.77 -7.47
CA PRO A 828 34.28 15.67 -6.28
C PRO A 828 33.58 16.30 -5.05
N ASP A 829 33.93 15.82 -3.86
CA ASP A 829 33.33 16.22 -2.57
C ASP A 829 31.83 15.86 -2.39
N SER A 830 31.17 15.20 -3.36
CA SER A 830 29.81 14.66 -3.17
C SER A 830 29.83 13.24 -2.60
N ALA A 831 28.91 12.91 -1.69
CA ALA A 831 28.78 11.54 -1.15
C ALA A 831 28.48 10.51 -2.25
N ASP A 832 27.74 10.90 -3.29
CA ASP A 832 27.45 10.07 -4.46
C ASP A 832 28.60 9.97 -5.48
N HIS A 833 29.78 10.56 -5.21
CA HIS A 833 30.87 10.66 -6.20
C HIS A 833 31.31 9.29 -6.76
N TYR A 834 31.22 8.23 -5.96
CA TYR A 834 31.52 6.86 -6.39
C TYR A 834 30.75 6.41 -7.65
N ARG A 835 29.52 6.90 -7.85
CA ARG A 835 28.67 6.60 -9.03
C ARG A 835 29.31 7.05 -10.34
N PHE A 836 30.21 8.05 -10.31
CA PHE A 836 31.03 8.43 -11.45
C PHE A 836 31.95 7.26 -11.88
N GLY A 837 32.58 6.60 -10.92
CA GLY A 837 33.51 5.50 -11.14
C GLY A 837 32.84 4.20 -11.54
N ALA A 838 32.08 3.63 -10.61
CA ALA A 838 31.53 2.28 -10.66
C ALA A 838 30.08 2.23 -10.14
N ALA A 839 29.52 1.02 -10.01
CA ALA A 839 28.48 0.78 -9.02
C ALA A 839 29.17 0.51 -7.67
N GLY A 840 28.52 0.84 -6.55
CA GLY A 840 29.16 0.72 -5.23
C GLY A 840 29.33 -0.73 -4.75
N HIS A 841 28.37 -1.60 -5.08
CA HIS A 841 28.38 -3.03 -4.72
C HIS A 841 28.45 -3.31 -3.20
N GLY A 842 28.05 -2.36 -2.35
CA GLY A 842 28.17 -2.45 -0.89
C GLY A 842 29.34 -1.65 -0.34
N ASN A 843 30.31 -1.27 -1.18
CA ASN A 843 31.49 -0.52 -0.75
C ASN A 843 31.22 0.98 -0.50
N GLU A 844 30.05 1.50 -0.88
CA GLU A 844 29.65 2.89 -0.60
C GLU A 844 29.46 3.23 0.88
N VAL A 845 29.58 2.23 1.78
CA VAL A 845 29.60 2.42 3.24
C VAL A 845 30.95 2.88 3.77
N TYR A 846 32.02 2.74 2.98
CA TYR A 846 33.38 3.10 3.39
C TYR A 846 33.72 4.53 2.99
N ASP A 847 34.10 5.38 3.97
CA ASP A 847 34.57 6.76 3.73
C ASP A 847 35.76 6.85 2.75
N THR A 848 36.51 5.76 2.58
CA THR A 848 37.64 5.67 1.63
C THR A 848 37.21 5.36 0.20
N PHE A 849 35.96 4.97 -0.04
CA PHE A 849 35.46 4.54 -1.35
C PHE A 849 35.07 5.72 -2.24
N SER A 850 35.40 5.63 -3.54
CA SER A 850 35.27 6.77 -4.46
C SER A 850 35.10 6.32 -5.92
N SER A 851 35.12 7.29 -6.83
CA SER A 851 35.09 7.05 -8.28
C SER A 851 36.36 6.36 -8.82
N THR A 852 37.49 6.48 -8.11
CA THR A 852 38.82 6.06 -8.58
C THR A 852 38.98 4.54 -8.68
N GLN A 853 40.14 4.07 -9.13
CA GLN A 853 40.61 2.70 -8.92
C GLN A 853 41.44 2.62 -7.63
N THR A 854 42.15 3.69 -7.27
CA THR A 854 42.88 3.87 -6.01
C THR A 854 42.03 3.50 -4.80
N SER A 855 40.80 4.00 -4.69
CA SER A 855 39.90 3.72 -3.55
C SER A 855 39.45 2.27 -3.40
N TRP A 856 39.80 1.40 -4.34
CA TRP A 856 39.58 -0.04 -4.22
C TRP A 856 40.72 -0.74 -3.47
N LEU A 857 41.92 -0.14 -3.50
CA LEU A 857 43.20 -0.75 -3.12
C LEU A 857 43.77 -0.18 -1.81
N VAL A 858 42.98 0.65 -1.12
CA VAL A 858 43.36 1.31 0.14
C VAL A 858 42.74 0.66 1.36
N ASP A 859 43.43 0.79 2.49
CA ASP A 859 42.95 0.39 3.82
C ASP A 859 42.08 1.48 4.48
N PRO A 860 41.59 1.27 5.72
CA PRO A 860 40.76 2.26 6.43
C PRO A 860 41.43 3.63 6.68
N ASN A 861 42.75 3.74 6.53
CA ASN A 861 43.50 4.99 6.68
C ASN A 861 43.69 5.72 5.33
N GLY A 862 43.27 5.12 4.22
CA GLY A 862 43.55 5.59 2.87
C GLY A 862 44.96 5.24 2.36
N GLU A 863 45.70 4.36 3.03
CA GLU A 863 47.01 3.90 2.56
C GLU A 863 46.86 2.78 1.53
N LEU A 864 47.64 2.82 0.45
CA LEU A 864 47.62 1.79 -0.61
C LEU A 864 48.31 0.52 -0.10
N VAL A 865 47.55 -0.58 0.05
CA VAL A 865 47.98 -1.80 0.79
C VAL A 865 47.99 -3.09 -0.04
N VAL A 866 47.75 -3.00 -1.36
CA VAL A 866 47.89 -4.13 -2.28
C VAL A 866 49.36 -4.25 -2.73
N GLU A 867 49.95 -5.44 -2.61
CA GLU A 867 51.37 -5.69 -2.86
C GLU A 867 51.76 -5.56 -4.35
N GLU A 868 50.97 -6.14 -5.25
CA GLU A 868 51.26 -6.19 -6.68
C GLU A 868 50.13 -5.63 -7.55
N ILE A 869 50.46 -4.75 -8.49
CA ILE A 869 49.47 -4.07 -9.34
C ILE A 869 49.82 -4.29 -10.81
N PHE A 870 48.94 -4.96 -11.54
CA PHE A 870 49.07 -5.24 -12.97
C PHE A 870 48.24 -4.27 -13.80
N HIS A 871 48.73 -3.85 -14.96
CA HIS A 871 47.93 -3.14 -15.95
C HIS A 871 47.22 -4.12 -16.87
N LEU A 872 45.92 -3.97 -17.09
CA LEU A 872 45.19 -4.78 -18.09
C LEU A 872 45.80 -4.65 -19.50
N GLU A 873 46.38 -3.49 -19.80
CA GLU A 873 47.08 -3.23 -21.07
C GLU A 873 48.30 -4.15 -21.28
N ASP A 874 48.99 -4.54 -20.20
CA ASP A 874 50.24 -5.32 -20.22
C ASP A 874 50.06 -6.76 -19.68
N LEU A 875 48.93 -7.08 -19.06
CA LEU A 875 48.65 -8.35 -18.36
C LEU A 875 48.92 -9.61 -19.18
N SER A 876 48.83 -9.56 -20.51
CA SER A 876 49.13 -10.71 -21.39
C SER A 876 50.62 -11.08 -21.46
N THR A 877 51.54 -10.16 -21.15
CA THR A 877 52.96 -10.51 -20.92
C THR A 877 53.23 -10.86 -19.46
N ASP A 878 52.50 -10.22 -18.54
CA ASP A 878 52.79 -10.26 -17.12
C ASP A 878 52.10 -11.43 -16.39
N ILE A 879 51.20 -12.16 -17.07
CA ILE A 879 50.51 -13.34 -16.55
C ILE A 879 51.45 -14.43 -16.01
N SER A 880 52.67 -14.52 -16.55
CA SER A 880 53.72 -15.41 -16.04
C SER A 880 54.19 -15.00 -14.64
N LYS A 881 54.32 -13.69 -14.37
CA LYS A 881 54.68 -13.14 -13.06
C LYS A 881 53.56 -13.36 -12.02
N LEU A 882 52.30 -13.31 -12.46
CA LEU A 882 51.17 -13.70 -11.60
C LEU A 882 51.24 -15.21 -11.25
N ALA A 883 51.53 -16.06 -12.23
CA ALA A 883 51.67 -17.51 -12.03
C ALA A 883 52.92 -17.92 -11.22
N GLU A 884 53.96 -17.09 -11.17
CA GLU A 884 55.11 -17.29 -10.25
C GLU A 884 54.69 -17.11 -8.78
N ASN A 885 53.76 -16.21 -8.49
CA ASN A 885 53.28 -15.92 -7.13
C ASN A 885 52.02 -16.72 -6.74
N ILE A 886 51.24 -17.20 -7.71
CA ILE A 886 50.04 -18.02 -7.52
C ILE A 886 50.25 -19.40 -8.18
N PRO A 887 50.86 -20.39 -7.47
CA PRO A 887 51.36 -21.61 -8.10
C PRO A 887 50.30 -22.47 -8.79
N CYS A 888 49.05 -22.43 -8.33
CA CYS A 888 47.92 -23.18 -8.91
C CYS A 888 47.62 -22.80 -10.37
N LEU A 889 47.95 -21.58 -10.82
CA LEU A 889 47.79 -21.16 -12.22
C LEU A 889 48.63 -22.01 -13.21
N ASN A 890 49.76 -22.55 -12.75
CA ASN A 890 50.66 -23.39 -13.57
C ASN A 890 50.09 -24.79 -13.87
N ARG A 891 48.86 -25.11 -13.41
CA ARG A 891 48.16 -26.36 -13.72
C ARG A 891 47.72 -26.47 -15.19
N GLY A 892 47.76 -25.38 -15.97
CA GLY A 892 47.40 -25.38 -17.40
C GLY A 892 48.01 -24.21 -18.22
N PRO A 893 47.70 -24.10 -19.52
CA PRO A 893 48.18 -23.00 -20.38
C PRO A 893 47.68 -21.63 -19.91
N LEU A 894 48.55 -20.63 -19.82
CA LEU A 894 48.22 -19.27 -19.35
C LEU A 894 47.51 -18.42 -20.43
N GLU A 895 46.44 -18.97 -21.01
CA GLU A 895 45.52 -18.26 -21.90
C GLU A 895 44.34 -17.73 -21.06
N MET A 896 44.02 -16.44 -21.20
CA MET A 896 42.90 -15.80 -20.49
C MET A 896 41.61 -15.87 -21.33
N ASP A 897 40.46 -16.06 -20.67
CA ASP A 897 39.16 -15.97 -21.35
C ASP A 897 38.94 -14.54 -21.92
N HIS A 898 38.35 -14.49 -23.11
CA HIS A 898 38.02 -13.27 -23.86
C HIS A 898 36.51 -13.12 -24.12
N SER A 899 35.69 -13.91 -23.41
CA SER A 899 34.27 -13.63 -23.17
C SER A 899 34.04 -12.22 -22.60
N ASN A 900 32.77 -11.79 -22.58
CA ASN A 900 32.31 -10.52 -22.01
C ASN A 900 33.03 -9.26 -22.56
N LYS A 901 33.68 -9.39 -23.72
CA LYS A 901 34.30 -8.27 -24.45
C LYS A 901 33.23 -7.27 -24.87
N THR A 902 33.25 -6.12 -24.20
CA THR A 902 32.26 -5.04 -24.37
C THR A 902 32.18 -4.59 -25.85
N PRO A 903 30.99 -4.28 -26.39
CA PRO A 903 30.77 -4.11 -27.84
C PRO A 903 31.65 -3.05 -28.52
N ASN A 904 31.84 -3.20 -29.83
CA ASN A 904 32.86 -2.48 -30.59
C ASN A 904 32.71 -0.94 -30.52
N TYR A 905 33.60 -0.30 -29.78
CA TYR A 905 33.78 1.15 -29.65
C TYR A 905 35.13 1.60 -30.23
N PRO A 906 35.28 2.87 -30.66
CA PRO A 906 36.54 3.41 -31.17
C PRO A 906 37.70 3.29 -30.17
N GLU A 907 38.95 3.34 -30.66
CA GLU A 907 40.14 3.42 -29.80
C GLU A 907 39.95 4.49 -28.70
N TYR A 908 40.12 4.10 -27.42
CA TYR A 908 39.67 4.94 -26.31
C TYR A 908 40.36 6.31 -26.23
N MET A 909 41.59 6.45 -26.74
CA MET A 909 42.30 7.73 -26.82
C MET A 909 41.67 8.72 -27.81
N LEU A 910 40.80 8.28 -28.73
CA LEU A 910 40.02 9.18 -29.57
C LEU A 910 39.05 10.04 -28.74
N PHE A 911 38.57 9.52 -27.60
CA PHE A 911 37.72 10.25 -26.67
C PHE A 911 38.50 11.30 -25.85
N ALA A 912 39.84 11.20 -25.74
CA ALA A 912 40.67 12.24 -25.12
C ALA A 912 40.75 13.54 -25.95
N LYS A 913 40.31 13.52 -27.21
CA LYS A 913 40.31 14.70 -28.12
C LYS A 913 39.30 15.76 -27.70
N ASN A 914 38.32 15.43 -26.87
CA ASN A 914 37.42 16.41 -26.26
C ASN A 914 38.08 17.00 -25.02
N GLU A 915 38.47 18.28 -25.10
CA GLU A 915 39.21 18.97 -24.04
C GLU A 915 38.50 18.97 -22.68
N GLN A 916 37.16 19.05 -22.65
CA GLN A 916 36.39 19.03 -21.42
C GLN A 916 36.35 17.63 -20.79
N THR A 917 36.16 16.58 -21.60
CA THR A 917 36.26 15.18 -21.15
C THR A 917 37.65 14.88 -20.61
N ARG A 918 38.69 15.34 -21.31
CA ARG A 918 40.09 15.22 -20.89
C ARG A 918 40.35 15.89 -19.54
N SER A 919 39.88 17.13 -19.36
CA SER A 919 39.99 17.86 -18.09
C SER A 919 39.32 17.10 -16.94
N ILE A 920 38.07 16.66 -17.13
CA ILE A 920 37.32 15.91 -16.12
C ILE A 920 38.04 14.60 -15.76
N ILE A 921 38.51 13.84 -16.75
CA ILE A 921 39.20 12.57 -16.47
C ILE A 921 40.53 12.79 -15.73
N ASN A 922 41.31 13.81 -16.09
CA ASN A 922 42.55 14.16 -15.37
C ASN A 922 42.30 14.66 -13.94
N GLU A 923 41.15 15.29 -13.69
CA GLU A 923 40.72 15.77 -12.37
C GLU A 923 40.24 14.62 -11.49
N ILE A 924 39.24 13.85 -11.95
CA ILE A 924 38.63 12.76 -11.18
C ILE A 924 39.61 11.61 -10.89
N PHE A 925 40.50 11.29 -11.82
CA PHE A 925 41.42 10.16 -11.71
C PHE A 925 42.87 10.57 -11.44
N ALA A 926 43.10 11.76 -10.89
CA ALA A 926 44.44 12.28 -10.58
C ALA A 926 45.29 11.30 -9.76
N ASP A 927 44.69 10.64 -8.77
CA ASP A 927 45.37 9.63 -7.96
C ASP A 927 45.62 8.31 -8.71
N ASP A 928 44.74 7.87 -9.62
CA ASP A 928 45.03 6.69 -10.46
C ASP A 928 46.22 6.92 -11.39
N PHE A 929 46.31 8.11 -11.99
CA PHE A 929 47.47 8.48 -12.82
C PHE A 929 48.77 8.50 -11.98
N LYS A 930 48.71 9.07 -10.77
CA LYS A 930 49.83 9.17 -9.84
C LYS A 930 50.28 7.80 -9.30
N ASN A 931 49.34 6.98 -8.84
CA ASN A 931 49.61 5.76 -8.07
C ASN A 931 49.96 4.57 -8.98
N PHE A 932 49.41 4.51 -10.20
CA PHE A 932 49.68 3.43 -11.17
C PHE A 932 50.62 3.87 -12.31
N GLY A 933 51.20 5.07 -12.23
CA GLY A 933 52.19 5.56 -13.21
C GLY A 933 51.65 5.84 -14.62
N TYR A 934 50.33 5.77 -14.84
CA TYR A 934 49.72 6.24 -16.09
C TYR A 934 49.96 7.75 -16.27
N LYS A 935 50.17 8.18 -17.51
CA LYS A 935 50.33 9.61 -17.82
C LYS A 935 48.96 10.27 -17.94
N PRO A 936 48.71 11.43 -17.28
CA PRO A 936 47.55 12.27 -17.58
C PRO A 936 47.46 12.61 -19.08
N ILE A 937 46.24 12.73 -19.58
CA ILE A 937 45.89 12.80 -21.02
C ILE A 937 45.75 14.21 -21.58
#